data_AF-A0A1X0NPX1-F1
#
_entry.id   AF-A0A1X0NPX1-F1
#
_cell.length_a   1.000
_cell.length_b   1.000
_cell.length_c   1.000
_cell.angle_alpha   90.00
_cell.angle_beta   90.00
_cell.angle_gamma   90.00
#
_symmetry.space_group_name_H-M   'P 1'
#
loop_
_entity.id
_entity.type
_entity.pdbx_description
1 polymer ?
#
loop_
_entity_poly.entity_id
_entity_poly.type
_entity_poly.pdbx_seq_one_letter_code
_entity_poly.pdbx_strand_id
1 'polypeptide(L)'
;MSVNTVCENSNTSVIAARLREAYAVVDSDSGVLHTSAPTTHMTSSSLLLEKYPLLRELFTVTLNLEVLLKPRDKEDLITIREKHLKWYDMIYNSLGWVYDIRDLLRYWVKGLIVYEFREINRCMNDDDNNNQYGEERKEKKDERVLRAIHQAVELSEALRRLPRLVYFLFGEKEYVKKKEELDQVLKDAIVDSCNNSDMICLLKQLLMGSLQYSLKSIHGLNTSLYNRNSNQDENYHSYSIQQQQQQQQQQQQQESLLKSITDIYTLIQLFTLDKNREEDIAMLAIYRGVVLGCQQLFPRELLLGLLDPNTSNEARQRFLLITWPQYWKYQVAIISGLPVPDKTLVKVILLQLIFLWEVGRNNNSVSISTSQNLRVDLRRLYLFHLLLQILIPIFDALFHIDNSNEGCLLTTTPNSNGASLNTKTRTTEEGSLAQLLDIINGMKNMELPRRRMFSFWNDLGIGPPLPSRTPNDIGYVVIADICKELVDKKLSFAVNYLLTHTDISNEERWPRLLRYLLRMELVFDRLSNIGHLKPYLINRNSPTITSTTTNNNNNNNNNIRTGEGCFYTSVKNAFHNHNHQKSEIPTLIDFFIDSIHMYLIYGGSHGMEMRRGGRAIPLSLSLQLKNDEELLSVVRFALRISSPDKFLRVYKELLTSRLLLLATEGNNARDRDVDASSLLREKIQKELLVCKYLIELCPLERDEISQLIQMCNDIGSTDNVQEAYQQEELKKQTKPIKERGNGNLIKLNVRFLSWLAWPSYPNLSGVPHSLQIAMDHFAAFYHAQHHNRHLVWLKTSLETIIFTVAFPKGNKTFTGSLELFTIFHTLGEAGCTGITWTLLAQKIGKEQNVLQRELRKLIADGFFILKQEKNNKNVNNNNNNNNNNNNNNN
;
A
#
# COMPACT_ATOMS: atom_id res chain seq x y z
N MET A 1 -37.15 -36.38 -51.79
CA MET A 1 -37.67 -35.07 -51.32
C MET A 1 -39.14 -35.23 -50.97
N SER A 2 -39.50 -35.71 -49.77
CA SER A 2 -40.91 -35.84 -49.32
C SER A 2 -41.03 -36.30 -47.85
N VAL A 3 -40.21 -35.76 -46.94
CA VAL A 3 -40.29 -36.11 -45.49
C VAL A 3 -40.30 -34.87 -44.57
N ASN A 4 -39.89 -33.68 -45.03
CA ASN A 4 -39.83 -32.49 -44.16
C ASN A 4 -41.15 -31.71 -44.00
N THR A 5 -42.17 -31.94 -44.83
CA THR A 5 -43.42 -31.16 -44.80
C THR A 5 -44.42 -31.59 -43.71
N VAL A 6 -44.24 -32.74 -43.07
CA VAL A 6 -45.19 -33.26 -42.06
C VAL A 6 -44.87 -32.78 -40.64
N CYS A 7 -43.60 -32.47 -40.34
CA CYS A 7 -43.22 -31.92 -39.03
C CYS A 7 -43.46 -30.40 -38.89
N GLU A 8 -43.66 -29.68 -39.99
CA GLU A 8 -43.82 -28.21 -39.96
C GLU A 8 -45.27 -27.76 -39.74
N ASN A 9 -46.26 -28.60 -40.11
CA ASN A 9 -47.69 -28.35 -39.89
C ASN A 9 -48.13 -28.58 -38.43
N SER A 10 -47.34 -29.28 -37.61
CA SER A 10 -47.67 -29.54 -36.21
C SER A 10 -47.38 -28.32 -35.32
N ASN A 11 -46.27 -27.62 -35.52
CA ASN A 11 -45.90 -26.44 -34.73
C ASN A 11 -46.85 -25.25 -34.95
N THR A 12 -47.27 -25.02 -36.20
CA THR A 12 -48.24 -23.96 -36.53
C THR A 12 -49.62 -24.25 -35.94
N SER A 13 -50.05 -25.51 -35.92
CA SER A 13 -51.28 -25.96 -35.27
C SER A 13 -51.25 -25.77 -33.75
N VAL A 14 -50.12 -26.07 -33.10
CA VAL A 14 -49.93 -25.85 -31.65
C VAL A 14 -49.93 -24.36 -31.29
N ILE A 15 -49.22 -23.53 -32.06
CA ILE A 15 -49.20 -22.07 -31.86
C ILE A 15 -50.60 -21.49 -32.03
N ALA A 16 -51.34 -21.91 -33.07
CA ALA A 16 -52.71 -21.47 -33.32
C ALA A 16 -53.66 -21.85 -32.16
N ALA A 17 -53.53 -23.06 -31.60
CA ALA A 17 -54.33 -23.48 -30.44
C ALA A 17 -54.03 -22.63 -29.19
N ARG A 18 -52.74 -22.35 -28.92
CA ARG A 18 -52.31 -21.51 -27.78
C ARG A 18 -52.73 -20.05 -27.94
N LEU A 19 -52.70 -19.52 -29.16
CA LEU A 19 -53.22 -18.19 -29.47
C LEU A 19 -54.73 -18.11 -29.20
N ARG A 20 -55.52 -19.10 -29.65
CA ARG A 20 -56.97 -19.14 -29.34
C ARG A 20 -57.24 -19.12 -27.83
N GLU A 21 -56.44 -19.83 -27.06
CA GLU A 21 -56.54 -19.85 -25.59
C GLU A 21 -56.24 -18.49 -24.96
N ALA A 22 -55.23 -17.77 -25.47
CA ALA A 22 -54.90 -16.41 -25.02
C ALA A 22 -56.05 -15.42 -25.28
N TYR A 23 -56.63 -15.46 -26.48
CA TYR A 23 -57.77 -14.61 -26.83
C TYR A 23 -59.05 -14.98 -26.06
N ALA A 24 -59.27 -16.25 -25.75
CA ALA A 24 -60.39 -16.66 -24.88
C ALA A 24 -60.33 -16.00 -23.48
N VAL A 25 -59.14 -15.64 -23.01
CA VAL A 25 -58.97 -14.92 -21.74
C VAL A 25 -59.14 -13.42 -21.87
N VAL A 26 -58.75 -12.85 -23.01
CA VAL A 26 -59.14 -11.47 -23.34
C VAL A 26 -60.66 -11.34 -23.40
N ASP A 27 -61.34 -12.35 -23.95
CA ASP A 27 -62.80 -12.43 -24.01
C ASP A 27 -63.41 -12.51 -22.60
N SER A 28 -62.86 -13.33 -21.68
CA SER A 28 -63.37 -13.44 -20.30
C SER A 28 -63.15 -12.18 -19.46
N ASP A 29 -62.03 -11.49 -19.66
CA ASP A 29 -61.70 -10.23 -18.96
C ASP A 29 -62.57 -9.05 -19.41
N SER A 30 -63.23 -9.16 -20.57
CA SER A 30 -64.07 -8.08 -21.12
C SER A 30 -65.45 -7.95 -20.45
N GLY A 31 -65.78 -8.80 -19.48
CA GLY A 31 -66.90 -8.59 -18.56
C GLY A 31 -68.30 -8.60 -19.19
N VAL A 32 -68.53 -9.34 -20.27
CA VAL A 32 -69.87 -9.52 -20.85
C VAL A 32 -70.68 -10.52 -20.00
N LEU A 33 -71.17 -10.06 -18.85
CA LEU A 33 -72.25 -10.73 -18.13
C LEU A 33 -73.59 -10.32 -18.77
N HIS A 34 -74.38 -11.33 -19.13
CA HIS A 34 -75.73 -11.24 -19.67
C HIS A 34 -76.58 -10.16 -18.99
N THR A 35 -76.82 -9.03 -19.65
CA THR A 35 -78.01 -8.20 -19.41
C THR A 35 -78.53 -7.57 -20.70
N SER A 36 -79.85 -7.48 -20.75
CA SER A 36 -80.75 -7.28 -21.89
C SER A 36 -80.66 -5.95 -22.65
N ALA A 37 -80.99 -6.06 -23.96
CA ALA A 37 -81.41 -5.04 -24.95
C ALA A 37 -80.29 -4.27 -25.70
N PRO A 38 -80.31 -4.26 -27.06
CA PRO A 38 -79.29 -3.60 -27.86
C PRO A 38 -79.61 -2.11 -28.05
N THR A 39 -78.81 -1.23 -27.46
CA THR A 39 -78.71 0.18 -27.91
C THR A 39 -77.68 0.28 -29.03
N THR A 40 -77.99 1.07 -30.04
CA THR A 40 -77.32 1.19 -31.37
C THR A 40 -75.93 1.83 -31.38
N HIS A 41 -75.22 1.91 -30.25
CA HIS A 41 -73.80 2.28 -30.22
C HIS A 41 -72.99 1.27 -29.38
N MET A 42 -72.26 0.44 -30.14
CA MET A 42 -71.03 -0.28 -29.78
C MET A 42 -71.10 -1.36 -28.69
N THR A 43 -71.38 -2.58 -29.17
CA THR A 43 -71.04 -3.85 -28.55
C THR A 43 -69.53 -4.11 -28.63
N SER A 44 -68.96 -4.61 -27.53
CA SER A 44 -67.55 -5.00 -27.36
C SER A 44 -66.94 -5.73 -28.55
N SER A 45 -65.63 -5.56 -28.77
CA SER A 45 -64.85 -6.25 -29.81
C SER A 45 -64.96 -7.79 -29.75
N SER A 46 -65.31 -8.38 -28.61
CA SER A 46 -65.63 -9.81 -28.47
C SER A 46 -66.92 -10.24 -29.19
N LEU A 47 -67.98 -9.42 -29.12
CA LEU A 47 -69.27 -9.65 -29.82
C LEU A 47 -69.13 -9.55 -31.35
N LEU A 48 -68.18 -8.73 -31.82
CA LEU A 48 -67.84 -8.56 -33.22
C LEU A 48 -67.16 -9.82 -33.80
N LEU A 49 -66.33 -10.48 -32.99
CA LEU A 49 -65.60 -11.69 -33.37
C LEU A 49 -66.44 -12.96 -33.24
N GLU A 50 -67.44 -13.01 -32.35
CA GLU A 50 -68.47 -14.05 -32.36
C GLU A 50 -69.32 -14.01 -33.65
N LYS A 51 -69.61 -12.81 -34.16
CA LYS A 51 -70.40 -12.61 -35.38
C LYS A 51 -69.60 -12.94 -36.66
N TYR A 52 -68.26 -12.87 -36.62
CA TYR A 52 -67.37 -13.12 -37.74
C TYR A 52 -66.16 -14.01 -37.35
N PRO A 53 -66.33 -15.34 -37.23
CA PRO A 53 -65.26 -16.26 -36.83
C PRO A 53 -64.04 -16.24 -37.78
N LEU A 54 -64.22 -15.89 -39.05
CA LEU A 54 -63.13 -15.70 -40.04
C LEU A 54 -62.19 -14.53 -39.66
N LEU A 55 -62.73 -13.48 -39.02
CA LEU A 55 -61.95 -12.35 -38.52
C LEU A 55 -61.11 -12.77 -37.31
N ARG A 56 -61.70 -13.57 -36.42
CA ARG A 56 -61.00 -14.17 -35.28
C ARG A 56 -59.85 -15.05 -35.76
N GLU A 57 -60.07 -15.91 -36.75
CA GLU A 57 -59.02 -16.76 -37.35
C GLU A 57 -57.90 -15.94 -38.01
N LEU A 58 -58.22 -14.84 -38.69
CA LEU A 58 -57.22 -13.94 -39.28
C LEU A 58 -56.27 -13.34 -38.22
N PHE A 59 -56.81 -12.85 -37.11
CA PHE A 59 -56.01 -12.27 -36.02
C PHE A 59 -55.30 -13.34 -35.19
N THR A 60 -55.96 -14.45 -34.87
CA THR A 60 -55.36 -15.54 -34.06
C THR A 60 -54.29 -16.33 -34.79
N VAL A 61 -54.42 -16.55 -36.09
CA VAL A 61 -53.56 -17.50 -36.81
C VAL A 61 -52.65 -16.78 -37.80
N THR A 62 -53.07 -15.67 -38.40
CA THR A 62 -52.39 -15.17 -39.62
C THR A 62 -51.51 -13.97 -39.33
N LEU A 63 -52.08 -12.89 -38.79
CA LEU A 63 -51.35 -11.64 -38.53
C LEU A 63 -50.41 -11.76 -37.31
N ASN A 64 -50.81 -12.51 -36.29
CA ASN A 64 -49.94 -12.81 -35.15
C ASN A 64 -48.74 -13.66 -35.54
N LEU A 65 -48.90 -14.62 -36.45
CA LEU A 65 -47.75 -15.39 -36.97
C LEU A 65 -46.79 -14.50 -37.76
N GLU A 66 -47.27 -13.52 -38.54
CA GLU A 66 -46.37 -12.58 -39.24
C GLU A 66 -45.61 -11.63 -38.32
N VAL A 67 -46.22 -11.23 -37.19
CA VAL A 67 -45.57 -10.39 -36.17
C VAL A 67 -44.55 -11.19 -35.35
N LEU A 68 -44.89 -12.42 -34.98
CA LEU A 68 -44.11 -13.28 -34.09
C LEU A 68 -43.01 -14.09 -34.81
N LEU A 69 -43.17 -14.43 -36.08
CA LEU A 69 -42.14 -15.18 -36.83
C LEU A 69 -40.98 -14.25 -37.26
N LYS A 70 -39.74 -14.70 -36.99
CA LYS A 70 -38.51 -14.16 -37.62
C LYS A 70 -38.58 -14.31 -39.15
N PRO A 71 -37.89 -13.44 -39.92
CA PRO A 71 -37.93 -13.50 -41.38
C PRO A 71 -37.50 -14.89 -41.86
N ARG A 72 -38.43 -15.65 -42.43
CA ARG A 72 -38.13 -16.85 -43.23
C ARG A 72 -37.60 -16.42 -44.60
N ASP A 73 -37.08 -17.39 -45.35
CA ASP A 73 -36.56 -17.17 -46.71
C ASP A 73 -37.51 -16.27 -47.53
N LYS A 74 -36.90 -15.32 -48.25
CA LYS A 74 -37.60 -14.16 -48.84
C LYS A 74 -38.73 -14.56 -49.80
N GLU A 75 -38.64 -15.70 -50.48
CA GLU A 75 -39.64 -16.15 -51.44
C GLU A 75 -40.95 -16.69 -50.81
N ASP A 76 -40.89 -17.43 -49.71
CA ASP A 76 -42.08 -18.00 -49.06
C ASP A 76 -42.93 -16.93 -48.35
N LEU A 77 -42.26 -15.88 -47.85
CA LEU A 77 -42.91 -14.75 -47.20
C LEU A 77 -43.74 -13.90 -48.17
N ILE A 78 -43.31 -13.76 -49.42
CA ILE A 78 -44.03 -12.98 -50.42
C ILE A 78 -45.33 -13.68 -50.82
N THR A 79 -45.27 -14.99 -51.07
CA THR A 79 -46.46 -15.78 -51.45
C THR A 79 -47.48 -15.90 -50.32
N ILE A 80 -47.02 -16.05 -49.06
CA ILE A 80 -47.87 -16.02 -47.87
C ILE A 80 -48.49 -14.62 -47.69
N ARG A 81 -47.70 -13.54 -47.82
CA ARG A 81 -48.19 -12.15 -47.74
C ARG A 81 -49.22 -11.82 -48.81
N GLU A 82 -49.00 -12.21 -50.06
CA GLU A 82 -49.96 -11.99 -51.14
C GLU A 82 -51.28 -12.73 -50.91
N LYS A 83 -51.22 -13.93 -50.33
CA LYS A 83 -52.41 -14.70 -49.95
C LYS A 83 -53.18 -14.02 -48.81
N HIS A 84 -52.49 -13.42 -47.85
CA HIS A 84 -53.09 -12.79 -46.67
C HIS A 84 -53.56 -11.36 -46.91
N LEU A 85 -52.90 -10.60 -47.77
CA LEU A 85 -53.36 -9.30 -48.26
C LEU A 85 -54.70 -9.41 -49.00
N LYS A 86 -54.93 -10.48 -49.77
CA LYS A 86 -56.23 -10.75 -50.40
C LYS A 86 -57.36 -10.99 -49.38
N TRP A 87 -57.05 -11.63 -48.26
CA TRP A 87 -58.00 -11.80 -47.15
C TRP A 87 -58.25 -10.49 -46.41
N TYR A 88 -57.20 -9.69 -46.22
CA TYR A 88 -57.29 -8.35 -45.64
C TYR A 88 -58.23 -7.46 -46.45
N ASP A 89 -58.07 -7.38 -47.78
CA ASP A 89 -58.96 -6.60 -48.64
C ASP A 89 -60.42 -7.06 -48.54
N MET A 90 -60.67 -8.37 -48.48
CA MET A 90 -62.02 -8.92 -48.34
C MET A 90 -62.67 -8.55 -47.00
N ILE A 91 -61.89 -8.65 -45.93
CA ILE A 91 -62.35 -8.43 -44.56
C ILE A 91 -62.47 -6.94 -44.24
N TYR A 92 -61.50 -6.14 -44.65
CA TYR A 92 -61.50 -4.69 -44.48
C TYR A 92 -62.66 -4.03 -45.23
N ASN A 93 -62.97 -4.48 -46.45
CA ASN A 93 -64.15 -4.03 -47.19
C ASN A 93 -65.47 -4.42 -46.50
N SER A 94 -65.50 -5.53 -45.75
CA SER A 94 -66.66 -5.94 -44.95
C SER A 94 -66.78 -5.20 -43.60
N LEU A 95 -65.68 -4.66 -43.06
CA LEU A 95 -65.64 -3.90 -41.80
C LEU A 95 -65.79 -2.39 -41.97
N GLY A 96 -65.44 -1.86 -43.15
CA GLY A 96 -65.18 -0.44 -43.43
C GLY A 96 -66.33 0.55 -43.25
N TRP A 97 -67.49 0.14 -42.73
CA TRP A 97 -68.66 0.99 -42.55
C TRP A 97 -69.35 0.85 -41.18
N VAL A 98 -68.92 -0.05 -40.29
CA VAL A 98 -69.72 -0.42 -39.10
C VAL A 98 -68.95 -0.40 -37.76
N TYR A 99 -67.62 -0.41 -37.73
CA TYR A 99 -66.87 -0.70 -36.49
C TYR A 99 -65.69 0.23 -36.19
N ASP A 100 -65.38 0.42 -34.89
CA ASP A 100 -64.22 1.20 -34.44
C ASP A 100 -62.93 0.39 -34.61
N ILE A 101 -62.05 0.87 -35.48
CA ILE A 101 -60.71 0.30 -35.70
C ILE A 101 -59.89 0.34 -34.40
N ARG A 102 -60.15 1.30 -33.50
CA ARG A 102 -59.43 1.44 -32.23
C ARG A 102 -59.69 0.26 -31.28
N ASP A 103 -60.93 -0.19 -31.17
CA ASP A 103 -61.31 -1.32 -30.32
C ASP A 103 -60.78 -2.65 -30.85
N LEU A 104 -60.71 -2.78 -32.17
CA LEU A 104 -60.10 -3.94 -32.84
C LEU A 104 -58.59 -4.00 -32.58
N LEU A 105 -57.90 -2.85 -32.69
CA LEU A 105 -56.47 -2.75 -32.37
C LEU A 105 -56.19 -3.02 -30.89
N ARG A 106 -57.00 -2.46 -29.97
CA ARG A 106 -56.91 -2.74 -28.53
C ARG A 106 -57.04 -4.23 -28.24
N TYR A 107 -58.02 -4.90 -28.84
CA TYR A 107 -58.21 -6.34 -28.70
C TYR A 107 -57.04 -7.16 -29.26
N TRP A 108 -56.53 -6.79 -30.44
CA TRP A 108 -55.38 -7.45 -31.06
C TRP A 108 -54.12 -7.35 -30.19
N VAL A 109 -53.79 -6.15 -29.72
CA VAL A 109 -52.62 -5.90 -28.86
C VAL A 109 -52.74 -6.64 -27.54
N LYS A 110 -53.92 -6.59 -26.90
CA LYS A 110 -54.16 -7.29 -25.64
C LYS A 110 -54.01 -8.81 -25.80
N GLY A 111 -54.51 -9.38 -26.91
CA GLY A 111 -54.34 -10.81 -27.21
C GLY A 111 -52.90 -11.23 -27.45
N LEU A 112 -52.12 -10.41 -28.17
CA LEU A 112 -50.69 -10.63 -28.40
C LEU A 112 -49.90 -10.62 -27.08
N ILE A 113 -50.15 -9.61 -26.22
CA ILE A 113 -49.50 -9.48 -24.92
C ILE A 113 -49.85 -10.69 -24.03
N VAL A 114 -51.13 -11.03 -23.89
CA VAL A 114 -51.57 -12.17 -23.06
C VAL A 114 -50.97 -13.49 -23.55
N TYR A 115 -50.83 -13.68 -24.86
CA TYR A 115 -50.19 -14.86 -25.42
C TYR A 115 -48.72 -14.97 -25.02
N GLU A 116 -47.92 -13.94 -25.29
CA GLU A 116 -46.48 -13.94 -25.00
C GLU A 116 -46.21 -14.09 -23.49
N PHE A 117 -46.98 -13.41 -22.64
CA PHE A 117 -46.86 -13.56 -21.20
C PHE A 117 -47.20 -14.97 -20.72
N ARG A 118 -48.15 -15.65 -21.34
CA ARG A 118 -48.44 -17.06 -21.04
C ARG A 118 -47.34 -17.99 -21.48
N GLU A 119 -46.70 -17.75 -22.62
CA GLU A 119 -45.56 -18.55 -23.07
C GLU A 119 -44.33 -18.32 -22.18
N ILE A 120 -44.05 -17.07 -21.78
CA ILE A 120 -43.03 -16.77 -20.77
C ILE A 120 -43.34 -17.50 -19.46
N ASN A 121 -44.61 -17.47 -19.01
CA ASN A 121 -45.03 -18.11 -17.78
C ASN A 121 -44.90 -19.64 -17.85
N ARG A 122 -45.30 -20.26 -18.96
CA ARG A 122 -45.12 -21.70 -19.22
C ARG A 122 -43.65 -22.09 -19.19
N CYS A 123 -42.79 -21.32 -19.87
CA CYS A 123 -41.35 -21.58 -19.86
C CYS A 123 -40.76 -21.50 -18.43
N MET A 124 -41.22 -20.56 -17.62
CA MET A 124 -40.73 -20.34 -16.25
C MET A 124 -41.29 -21.35 -15.24
N ASN A 125 -42.57 -21.73 -15.37
CA ASN A 125 -43.33 -22.48 -14.37
C ASN A 125 -43.73 -23.90 -14.80
N ASP A 126 -43.24 -24.42 -15.94
CA ASP A 126 -43.55 -25.80 -16.36
C ASP A 126 -43.23 -26.79 -15.23
N ASP A 127 -44.27 -27.29 -14.57
CA ASP A 127 -44.18 -28.26 -13.49
C ASP A 127 -43.74 -29.58 -14.11
N ASP A 128 -42.46 -29.91 -13.94
CA ASP A 128 -41.96 -31.25 -14.22
C ASP A 128 -42.68 -32.20 -13.25
N ASN A 129 -43.77 -32.82 -13.71
CA ASN A 129 -44.36 -34.01 -13.10
C ASN A 129 -43.40 -35.24 -13.10
N ASN A 130 -42.14 -35.06 -13.50
CA ASN A 130 -41.13 -36.10 -13.52
C ASN A 130 -40.08 -35.87 -12.42
N ASN A 131 -40.13 -36.76 -11.42
CA ASN A 131 -39.17 -36.87 -10.31
C ASN A 131 -37.76 -37.26 -10.79
N GLN A 132 -37.03 -36.33 -11.41
CA GLN A 132 -35.60 -36.50 -11.75
C GLN A 132 -34.70 -35.73 -10.77
N TYR A 133 -33.66 -36.41 -10.25
CA TYR A 133 -32.78 -35.93 -9.18
C TYR A 133 -31.59 -35.09 -9.69
N GLY A 134 -31.24 -34.04 -8.93
CA GLY A 134 -29.87 -33.51 -8.79
C GLY A 134 -29.36 -32.51 -9.83
N GLU A 135 -28.73 -33.00 -10.89
CA GLU A 135 -27.93 -32.20 -11.83
C GLU A 135 -28.67 -31.91 -13.15
N GLU A 136 -29.38 -32.89 -13.71
CA GLU A 136 -30.24 -32.69 -14.89
C GLU A 136 -31.31 -31.61 -14.65
N ARG A 137 -31.76 -31.46 -13.39
CA ARG A 137 -32.75 -30.46 -12.99
C ARG A 137 -32.21 -29.02 -13.06
N LYS A 138 -30.89 -28.81 -12.89
CA LYS A 138 -30.26 -27.48 -12.98
C LYS A 138 -30.07 -27.05 -14.43
N GLU A 139 -29.59 -27.95 -15.29
CA GLU A 139 -29.44 -27.67 -16.73
C GLU A 139 -30.80 -27.40 -17.38
N LYS A 140 -31.83 -28.18 -17.04
CA LYS A 140 -33.21 -27.92 -17.47
C LYS A 140 -33.73 -26.56 -17.02
N LYS A 141 -33.35 -26.09 -15.82
CA LYS A 141 -33.74 -24.76 -15.32
C LYS A 141 -33.11 -23.64 -16.14
N ASP A 142 -31.83 -23.75 -16.45
CA ASP A 142 -31.11 -22.74 -17.22
C ASP A 142 -31.61 -22.70 -18.69
N GLU A 143 -31.98 -23.86 -19.27
CA GLU A 143 -32.62 -23.94 -20.60
C GLU A 143 -34.03 -23.32 -20.62
N ARG A 144 -34.83 -23.52 -19.56
CA ARG A 144 -36.14 -22.88 -19.39
C ARG A 144 -36.05 -21.36 -19.36
N VAL A 145 -35.11 -20.82 -18.59
CA VAL A 145 -34.87 -19.37 -18.53
C VAL A 145 -34.46 -18.85 -19.91
N LEU A 146 -33.60 -19.55 -20.64
CA LEU A 146 -33.21 -19.16 -22.01
C LEU A 146 -34.41 -19.11 -22.98
N ARG A 147 -35.31 -20.11 -22.90
CA ARG A 147 -36.55 -20.12 -23.70
C ARG A 147 -37.47 -18.96 -23.34
N ALA A 148 -37.64 -18.68 -22.05
CA ALA A 148 -38.43 -17.54 -21.58
C ALA A 148 -37.83 -16.19 -22.01
N ILE A 149 -36.49 -16.07 -22.03
CA ILE A 149 -35.78 -14.90 -22.56
C ILE A 149 -36.10 -14.72 -24.05
N HIS A 150 -36.09 -15.80 -24.83
CA HIS A 150 -36.41 -15.72 -26.26
C HIS A 150 -37.83 -15.20 -26.49
N GLN A 151 -38.82 -15.71 -25.75
CA GLN A 151 -40.21 -15.23 -25.82
C GLN A 151 -40.32 -13.74 -25.43
N ALA A 152 -39.62 -13.29 -24.39
CA ALA A 152 -39.62 -11.88 -24.03
C ALA A 152 -38.96 -10.98 -25.10
N VAL A 153 -37.88 -11.43 -25.74
CA VAL A 153 -37.26 -10.71 -26.87
C VAL A 153 -38.20 -10.68 -28.07
N GLU A 154 -38.92 -11.77 -28.34
CA GLU A 154 -39.96 -11.83 -29.37
C GLU A 154 -41.08 -10.84 -29.09
N LEU A 155 -41.58 -10.76 -27.85
CA LEU A 155 -42.56 -9.76 -27.44
C LEU A 155 -42.04 -8.32 -27.64
N SER A 156 -40.81 -8.03 -27.22
CA SER A 156 -40.20 -6.70 -27.41
C SER A 156 -40.10 -6.32 -28.89
N GLU A 157 -39.66 -7.25 -29.73
CA GLU A 157 -39.54 -7.03 -31.16
C GLU A 157 -40.91 -6.95 -31.85
N ALA A 158 -41.89 -7.75 -31.42
CA ALA A 158 -43.27 -7.70 -31.88
C ALA A 158 -43.89 -6.33 -31.61
N LEU A 159 -43.77 -5.82 -30.38
CA LEU A 159 -44.25 -4.49 -30.00
C LEU A 159 -43.51 -3.37 -30.77
N ARG A 160 -42.23 -3.55 -31.10
CA ARG A 160 -41.45 -2.60 -31.91
C ARG A 160 -41.89 -2.58 -33.39
N ARG A 161 -42.30 -3.74 -33.94
CA ARG A 161 -42.76 -3.89 -35.34
C ARG A 161 -44.21 -3.49 -35.53
N LEU A 162 -45.04 -3.68 -34.51
CA LEU A 162 -46.48 -3.50 -34.54
C LEU A 162 -46.92 -2.13 -35.11
N PRO A 163 -46.37 -0.97 -34.70
CA PRO A 163 -46.77 0.32 -35.28
C PRO A 163 -46.54 0.41 -36.79
N ARG A 164 -45.46 -0.19 -37.31
CA ARG A 164 -45.15 -0.21 -38.75
C ARG A 164 -46.15 -1.10 -39.51
N LEU A 165 -46.51 -2.23 -38.93
CA LEU A 165 -47.48 -3.14 -39.53
C LEU A 165 -48.89 -2.54 -39.53
N VAL A 166 -49.29 -1.87 -38.44
CA VAL A 166 -50.59 -1.18 -38.37
C VAL A 166 -50.63 -0.04 -39.38
N TYR A 167 -49.56 0.76 -39.51
CA TYR A 167 -49.49 1.79 -40.55
C TYR A 167 -49.56 1.22 -41.96
N PHE A 168 -48.89 0.10 -42.22
CA PHE A 168 -48.93 -0.58 -43.50
C PHE A 168 -50.35 -1.08 -43.85
N LEU A 169 -51.05 -1.69 -42.89
CA LEU A 169 -52.39 -2.22 -43.10
C LEU A 169 -53.44 -1.10 -43.23
N PHE A 170 -53.38 -0.07 -42.38
CA PHE A 170 -54.47 0.90 -42.21
C PHE A 170 -54.15 2.32 -42.73
N GLY A 171 -52.95 2.57 -43.27
CA GLY A 171 -52.43 3.92 -43.57
C GLY A 171 -53.01 4.65 -44.79
N GLU A 172 -53.71 3.97 -45.71
CA GLU A 172 -54.21 4.59 -46.95
C GLU A 172 -55.47 5.47 -46.78
N LYS A 173 -56.16 5.47 -45.63
CA LYS A 173 -57.43 6.20 -45.45
C LYS A 173 -57.37 7.45 -44.55
N GLU A 174 -58.29 8.38 -44.83
CA GLU A 174 -58.42 9.72 -44.23
C GLU A 174 -58.53 9.76 -42.69
N TYR A 175 -59.02 8.69 -42.06
CA TYR A 175 -59.17 8.58 -40.60
C TYR A 175 -57.85 8.32 -39.85
N VAL A 176 -56.77 7.96 -40.54
CA VAL A 176 -55.45 7.62 -39.95
C VAL A 176 -54.37 8.64 -40.37
N LYS A 177 -54.77 9.82 -40.89
CA LYS A 177 -53.82 10.85 -41.38
C LYS A 177 -52.88 11.42 -40.32
N LYS A 178 -53.14 11.21 -39.02
CA LYS A 178 -52.21 11.55 -37.94
C LYS A 178 -51.63 10.28 -37.33
N LYS A 179 -50.40 9.96 -37.74
CA LYS A 179 -49.55 8.93 -37.13
C LYS A 179 -49.54 8.98 -35.59
N GLU A 180 -49.59 10.18 -35.03
CA GLU A 180 -49.61 10.43 -33.58
C GLU A 180 -50.85 9.86 -32.88
N GLU A 181 -52.03 9.85 -33.52
CA GLU A 181 -53.27 9.33 -32.91
C GLU A 181 -53.25 7.80 -32.84
N LEU A 182 -52.68 7.13 -33.85
CA LEU A 182 -52.55 5.67 -33.88
C LEU A 182 -51.49 5.17 -32.89
N ASP A 183 -50.34 5.86 -32.82
CA ASP A 183 -49.30 5.60 -31.83
C ASP A 183 -49.83 5.79 -30.40
N GLN A 184 -50.74 6.76 -30.19
CA GLN A 184 -51.40 6.96 -28.90
C GLN A 184 -52.37 5.81 -28.56
N VAL A 185 -53.19 5.35 -29.50
CA VAL A 185 -54.10 4.21 -29.29
C VAL A 185 -53.32 2.93 -28.97
N LEU A 186 -52.17 2.71 -29.62
CA LEU A 186 -51.28 1.59 -29.35
C LEU A 186 -50.67 1.69 -27.95
N LYS A 187 -50.21 2.88 -27.54
CA LYS A 187 -49.72 3.12 -26.16
C LYS A 187 -50.82 2.90 -25.14
N ASP A 188 -52.02 3.43 -25.37
CA ASP A 188 -53.16 3.25 -24.48
C ASP A 188 -53.56 1.77 -24.38
N ALA A 189 -53.52 1.02 -25.48
CA ALA A 189 -53.80 -0.42 -25.48
C ALA A 189 -52.76 -1.25 -24.70
N ILE A 190 -51.47 -0.87 -24.82
CA ILE A 190 -50.40 -1.48 -24.03
C ILE A 190 -50.64 -1.16 -22.56
N VAL A 191 -50.85 0.11 -22.21
CA VAL A 191 -51.13 0.60 -20.86
C VAL A 191 -52.35 -0.08 -20.22
N ASP A 192 -53.46 -0.20 -20.95
CA ASP A 192 -54.68 -0.86 -20.48
C ASP A 192 -54.45 -2.36 -20.21
N SER A 193 -53.49 -2.97 -20.91
CA SER A 193 -53.05 -4.34 -20.67
C SER A 193 -52.10 -4.47 -19.47
N CYS A 194 -51.54 -3.37 -18.94
CA CYS A 194 -50.55 -3.33 -17.87
C CYS A 194 -51.14 -3.44 -16.44
N ASN A 195 -52.46 -3.42 -16.27
CA ASN A 195 -53.08 -3.46 -14.93
C ASN A 195 -52.85 -4.78 -14.17
N ASN A 196 -52.24 -5.79 -14.79
CA ASN A 196 -51.87 -7.04 -14.14
C ASN A 196 -50.49 -6.95 -13.45
N SER A 197 -50.50 -6.83 -12.12
CA SER A 197 -49.31 -6.93 -11.27
C SER A 197 -48.47 -8.18 -11.54
N ASP A 198 -49.12 -9.24 -12.00
CA ASP A 198 -48.52 -10.54 -12.25
C ASP A 198 -47.59 -10.53 -13.47
N MET A 199 -47.91 -9.76 -14.50
CA MET A 199 -47.06 -9.59 -15.69
C MET A 199 -45.74 -8.90 -15.32
N ILE A 200 -45.82 -7.80 -14.56
CA ILE A 200 -44.64 -7.09 -14.07
C ILE A 200 -43.82 -8.01 -13.13
N CYS A 201 -44.48 -8.80 -12.27
CA CYS A 201 -43.81 -9.77 -11.41
C CYS A 201 -43.04 -10.83 -12.23
N LEU A 202 -43.67 -11.36 -13.30
CA LEU A 202 -43.05 -12.33 -14.20
C LEU A 202 -41.83 -11.75 -14.93
N LEU A 203 -41.91 -10.51 -15.44
CA LEU A 203 -40.76 -9.84 -16.05
C LEU A 203 -39.64 -9.58 -15.04
N LYS A 204 -39.95 -9.22 -13.79
CA LYS A 204 -38.92 -9.10 -12.73
C LYS A 204 -38.23 -10.44 -12.48
N GLN A 205 -39.00 -11.52 -12.38
CA GLN A 205 -38.45 -12.87 -12.21
C GLN A 205 -37.59 -13.29 -13.39
N LEU A 206 -38.04 -12.99 -14.61
CA LEU A 206 -37.29 -13.26 -15.82
C LEU A 206 -35.99 -12.46 -15.84
N LEU A 207 -36.02 -11.14 -15.58
CA LEU A 207 -34.84 -10.29 -15.54
C LEU A 207 -33.81 -10.77 -14.50
N MET A 208 -34.27 -11.14 -13.30
CA MET A 208 -33.40 -11.75 -12.28
C MET A 208 -32.79 -13.07 -12.77
N GLY A 209 -33.59 -13.92 -13.43
CA GLY A 209 -33.14 -15.19 -14.02
C GLY A 209 -32.13 -14.99 -15.14
N SER A 210 -32.34 -14.02 -16.02
CA SER A 210 -31.43 -13.68 -17.13
C SER A 210 -30.08 -13.19 -16.61
N LEU A 211 -30.09 -12.34 -15.57
CA LEU A 211 -28.86 -11.88 -14.92
C LEU A 211 -28.11 -13.06 -14.28
N GLN A 212 -28.79 -13.95 -13.57
CA GLN A 212 -28.17 -15.16 -13.00
C GLN A 212 -27.58 -16.09 -14.07
N TYR A 213 -28.34 -16.33 -15.15
CA TYR A 213 -27.89 -17.18 -16.26
C TYR A 213 -26.64 -16.60 -16.93
N SER A 214 -26.63 -15.28 -17.18
CA SER A 214 -25.45 -14.60 -17.76
C SER A 214 -24.21 -14.76 -16.89
N LEU A 215 -24.35 -14.69 -15.57
CA LEU A 215 -23.24 -14.86 -14.63
C LEU A 215 -22.72 -16.29 -14.56
N LYS A 216 -23.62 -17.29 -14.55
CA LYS A 216 -23.24 -18.70 -14.54
C LYS A 216 -22.53 -19.11 -15.83
N SER A 217 -23.07 -18.71 -16.98
CA SER A 217 -22.49 -19.01 -18.29
C SER A 217 -21.04 -18.54 -18.37
N ILE A 218 -20.77 -17.31 -17.88
CA ILE A 218 -19.42 -16.73 -17.88
C ILE A 218 -18.51 -17.42 -16.86
N HIS A 219 -19.00 -17.77 -15.67
CA HIS A 219 -18.16 -18.40 -14.66
C HIS A 219 -17.77 -19.84 -15.04
N GLY A 220 -18.70 -20.64 -15.56
CA GLY A 220 -18.41 -21.98 -16.09
C GLY A 220 -17.36 -21.97 -17.21
N LEU A 221 -17.38 -20.93 -18.07
CA LEU A 221 -16.38 -20.73 -19.12
C LEU A 221 -14.99 -20.45 -18.55
N ASN A 222 -14.87 -19.56 -17.56
CA ASN A 222 -13.57 -19.23 -16.96
C ASN A 222 -12.98 -20.42 -16.17
N THR A 223 -13.80 -21.19 -15.45
CA THR A 223 -13.33 -22.39 -14.76
C THR A 223 -12.80 -23.45 -15.73
N SER A 224 -13.40 -23.58 -16.92
CA SER A 224 -12.96 -24.51 -17.97
C SER A 224 -11.62 -24.12 -18.62
N LEU A 225 -11.37 -22.82 -18.82
CA LEU A 225 -10.10 -22.31 -19.37
C LEU A 225 -8.95 -22.44 -18.38
N TYR A 226 -9.22 -22.26 -17.08
CA TYR A 226 -8.19 -22.37 -16.03
C TYR A 226 -7.81 -23.82 -15.70
N ASN A 227 -8.73 -24.78 -15.76
CA ASN A 227 -8.40 -26.20 -15.56
C ASN A 227 -7.65 -26.83 -16.76
N ARG A 228 -7.73 -26.22 -17.95
CA ARG A 228 -7.01 -26.70 -19.15
C ARG A 228 -5.55 -26.26 -19.17
N ASN A 229 -5.23 -25.11 -18.59
CA ASN A 229 -3.88 -24.53 -18.61
C ASN A 229 -2.91 -25.19 -17.62
N SER A 230 -3.35 -26.08 -16.73
CA SER A 230 -2.47 -26.83 -15.83
C SER A 230 -1.96 -28.15 -16.41
N ASN A 231 -2.43 -28.58 -17.59
CA ASN A 231 -2.18 -29.94 -18.11
C ASN A 231 -1.70 -30.03 -19.57
N GLN A 232 -1.15 -28.98 -20.19
CA GLN A 232 -0.70 -29.08 -21.60
C GLN A 232 0.63 -28.35 -21.87
N ASP A 233 1.70 -29.13 -21.91
CA ASP A 233 2.90 -28.88 -22.71
C ASP A 233 2.75 -29.56 -24.09
N GLU A 234 3.31 -28.92 -25.12
CA GLU A 234 3.56 -29.42 -26.49
C GLU A 234 2.38 -29.50 -27.50
N ASN A 235 1.85 -28.35 -27.96
CA ASN A 235 1.52 -28.11 -29.38
C ASN A 235 1.01 -26.67 -29.63
N TYR A 236 1.92 -25.75 -30.00
CA TYR A 236 1.68 -24.31 -29.85
C TYR A 236 1.15 -23.55 -31.08
N HIS A 237 0.76 -24.18 -32.21
CA HIS A 237 0.36 -23.41 -33.41
C HIS A 237 -0.99 -23.78 -34.07
N SER A 238 -1.53 -25.00 -33.90
CA SER A 238 -2.87 -25.34 -34.42
C SER A 238 -4.02 -24.97 -33.47
N TYR A 239 -3.74 -24.78 -32.18
CA TYR A 239 -4.73 -24.44 -31.15
C TYR A 239 -5.13 -22.95 -31.12
N SER A 240 -4.33 -22.03 -31.68
CA SER A 240 -4.59 -20.59 -31.57
C SER A 240 -5.77 -20.12 -32.42
N ILE A 241 -5.95 -20.68 -33.62
CA ILE A 241 -7.03 -20.30 -34.54
C ILE A 241 -8.38 -20.83 -34.04
N GLN A 242 -8.41 -22.06 -33.51
CA GLN A 242 -9.64 -22.66 -32.96
C GLN A 242 -10.04 -21.99 -31.64
N GLN A 243 -9.07 -21.57 -30.81
CA GLN A 243 -9.33 -20.76 -29.62
C GLN A 243 -9.83 -19.35 -29.98
N GLN A 244 -9.30 -18.70 -31.02
CA GLN A 244 -9.80 -17.39 -31.47
C GLN A 244 -11.23 -17.47 -32.02
N GLN A 245 -11.57 -18.50 -32.81
CA GLN A 245 -12.94 -18.69 -33.29
C GLN A 245 -13.92 -18.99 -32.15
N GLN A 246 -13.52 -19.79 -31.16
CA GLN A 246 -14.33 -20.01 -29.95
C GLN A 246 -14.52 -18.72 -29.13
N GLN A 247 -13.48 -17.90 -28.98
CA GLN A 247 -13.59 -16.61 -28.29
C GLN A 247 -14.53 -15.62 -29.01
N GLN A 248 -14.50 -15.57 -30.35
CA GLN A 248 -15.42 -14.73 -31.12
C GLN A 248 -16.88 -15.18 -31.02
N GLN A 249 -17.15 -16.48 -31.12
CA GLN A 249 -18.52 -17.01 -30.93
C GLN A 249 -19.03 -16.75 -29.51
N GLN A 250 -18.15 -16.80 -28.50
CA GLN A 250 -18.50 -16.50 -27.11
C GLN A 250 -18.82 -15.02 -26.89
N GLN A 251 -18.06 -14.11 -27.49
CA GLN A 251 -18.37 -12.67 -27.42
C GLN A 251 -19.73 -12.35 -28.06
N GLN A 252 -20.03 -12.95 -29.21
CA GLN A 252 -21.33 -12.77 -29.88
C GLN A 252 -22.50 -13.29 -29.03
N GLN A 253 -22.33 -14.43 -28.34
CA GLN A 253 -23.35 -14.94 -27.42
C GLN A 253 -23.55 -14.00 -26.21
N GLN A 254 -22.48 -13.41 -25.67
CA GLN A 254 -22.57 -12.45 -24.57
C GLN A 254 -23.26 -11.15 -24.98
N GLU A 255 -22.94 -10.60 -26.15
CA GLU A 255 -23.60 -9.41 -26.68
C GLU A 255 -25.09 -9.67 -26.95
N SER A 256 -25.43 -10.85 -27.48
CA SER A 256 -26.81 -11.28 -27.68
C SER A 256 -27.58 -11.35 -26.36
N LEU A 257 -27.00 -11.95 -25.31
CA LEU A 257 -27.63 -12.01 -23.99
C LEU A 257 -27.80 -10.63 -23.35
N LEU A 258 -26.81 -9.74 -23.47
CA LEU A 258 -26.90 -8.38 -22.95
C LEU A 258 -28.01 -7.58 -23.65
N LYS A 259 -28.15 -7.76 -24.97
CA LYS A 259 -29.26 -7.20 -25.74
C LYS A 259 -30.60 -7.73 -25.25
N SER A 260 -30.72 -9.03 -25.01
CA SER A 260 -31.94 -9.63 -24.45
C SER A 260 -32.31 -9.10 -23.06
N ILE A 261 -31.33 -8.90 -22.18
CA ILE A 261 -31.55 -8.29 -20.85
C ILE A 261 -32.03 -6.83 -21.01
N THR A 262 -31.47 -6.10 -21.97
CA THR A 262 -31.91 -4.73 -22.28
C THR A 262 -33.33 -4.72 -22.82
N ASP A 263 -33.69 -5.64 -23.71
CA ASP A 263 -35.05 -5.79 -24.23
C ASP A 263 -36.05 -6.10 -23.11
N ILE A 264 -35.74 -7.02 -22.19
CA ILE A 264 -36.58 -7.31 -21.01
C ILE A 264 -36.73 -6.08 -20.12
N TYR A 265 -35.65 -5.33 -19.92
CA TYR A 265 -35.69 -4.07 -19.16
C TYR A 265 -36.61 -3.04 -19.84
N THR A 266 -36.55 -2.90 -21.17
CA THR A 266 -37.46 -2.00 -21.91
C THR A 266 -38.92 -2.45 -21.80
N LEU A 267 -39.18 -3.75 -21.73
CA LEU A 267 -40.53 -4.25 -21.46
C LEU A 267 -41.01 -3.82 -20.07
N ILE A 268 -40.17 -3.94 -19.03
CA ILE A 268 -40.56 -3.48 -17.68
C ILE A 268 -40.89 -1.98 -17.67
N GLN A 269 -40.12 -1.17 -18.42
CA GLN A 269 -40.42 0.26 -18.58
C GLN A 269 -41.76 0.48 -19.30
N LEU A 270 -42.02 -0.24 -20.39
CA LEU A 270 -43.27 -0.12 -21.14
C LEU A 270 -44.50 -0.56 -20.34
N PHE A 271 -44.35 -1.56 -19.47
CA PHE A 271 -45.45 -2.15 -18.70
C PHE A 271 -45.69 -1.49 -17.33
N THR A 272 -44.92 -0.46 -16.96
CA THR A 272 -45.10 0.25 -15.68
C THR A 272 -45.61 1.66 -15.94
N LEU A 273 -46.67 2.06 -15.22
CA LEU A 273 -47.43 3.30 -15.47
C LEU A 273 -46.85 4.55 -14.80
N ASP A 274 -46.05 4.36 -13.75
CA ASP A 274 -45.50 5.44 -12.92
C ASP A 274 -43.97 5.46 -13.05
N LYS A 275 -43.45 6.53 -13.65
CA LYS A 275 -42.01 6.76 -13.90
C LYS A 275 -41.15 6.65 -12.65
N ASN A 276 -41.66 7.03 -11.49
CA ASN A 276 -40.90 6.92 -10.24
C ASN A 276 -40.87 5.47 -9.73
N ARG A 277 -41.94 4.71 -9.94
CA ARG A 277 -42.00 3.27 -9.62
C ARG A 277 -41.24 2.41 -10.64
N GLU A 278 -41.18 2.83 -11.90
CA GLU A 278 -40.43 2.18 -12.99
C GLU A 278 -38.97 1.94 -12.60
N GLU A 279 -38.28 3.02 -12.20
CA GLU A 279 -36.87 2.98 -11.84
C GLU A 279 -36.66 2.11 -10.59
N ASP A 280 -37.45 2.31 -9.54
CA ASP A 280 -37.32 1.54 -8.30
C ASP A 280 -37.55 0.03 -8.49
N ILE A 281 -38.56 -0.33 -9.30
CA ILE A 281 -38.91 -1.73 -9.57
C ILE A 281 -37.80 -2.44 -10.36
N ALA A 282 -37.31 -1.79 -11.42
CA ALA A 282 -36.29 -2.39 -12.27
C ALA A 282 -34.94 -2.44 -11.55
N MET A 283 -34.60 -1.39 -10.78
CA MET A 283 -33.40 -1.35 -9.94
C MET A 283 -33.42 -2.43 -8.86
N LEU A 284 -34.55 -2.61 -8.18
CA LEU A 284 -34.71 -3.69 -7.20
C LEU A 284 -34.50 -5.06 -7.83
N ALA A 285 -35.06 -5.31 -9.02
CA ALA A 285 -34.89 -6.57 -9.73
C ALA A 285 -33.43 -6.81 -10.17
N ILE A 286 -32.77 -5.78 -10.71
CA ILE A 286 -31.35 -5.84 -11.10
C ILE A 286 -30.49 -6.16 -9.88
N TYR A 287 -30.61 -5.39 -8.80
CA TYR A 287 -29.81 -5.58 -7.61
C TYR A 287 -30.10 -6.91 -6.90
N ARG A 288 -31.36 -7.37 -6.81
CA ARG A 288 -31.66 -8.73 -6.34
C ARG A 288 -31.04 -9.81 -7.23
N GLY A 289 -31.01 -9.60 -8.55
CA GLY A 289 -30.28 -10.46 -9.48
C GLY A 289 -28.79 -10.54 -9.16
N VAL A 290 -28.14 -9.40 -8.87
CA VAL A 290 -26.73 -9.34 -8.42
C VAL A 290 -26.53 -10.10 -7.11
N VAL A 291 -27.40 -9.87 -6.12
CA VAL A 291 -27.31 -10.50 -4.79
C VAL A 291 -27.40 -12.01 -4.92
N LEU A 292 -28.43 -12.51 -5.61
CA LEU A 292 -28.64 -13.94 -5.79
C LEU A 292 -27.53 -14.59 -6.62
N GLY A 293 -27.05 -13.91 -7.67
CA GLY A 293 -25.91 -14.38 -8.45
C GLY A 293 -24.64 -14.50 -7.60
N CYS A 294 -24.36 -13.50 -6.77
CA CYS A 294 -23.22 -13.51 -5.86
C CYS A 294 -23.35 -14.62 -4.81
N GLN A 295 -24.53 -14.83 -4.22
CA GLN A 295 -24.76 -15.88 -3.22
C GLN A 295 -24.67 -17.29 -3.81
N GLN A 296 -25.05 -17.48 -5.08
CA GLN A 296 -24.92 -18.77 -5.77
C GLN A 296 -23.46 -19.10 -6.10
N LEU A 297 -22.67 -18.11 -6.51
CA LEU A 297 -21.26 -18.30 -6.88
C LEU A 297 -20.32 -18.33 -5.68
N PHE A 298 -20.60 -17.51 -4.67
CA PHE A 298 -19.86 -17.42 -3.42
C PHE A 298 -20.78 -17.75 -2.24
N PRO A 299 -21.24 -19.01 -2.12
CA PRO A 299 -21.97 -19.45 -0.94
C PRO A 299 -21.08 -19.26 0.30
N ARG A 300 -21.71 -18.90 1.43
CA ARG A 300 -20.98 -18.55 2.65
C ARG A 300 -20.12 -19.70 3.14
N GLU A 301 -20.55 -20.93 2.91
CA GLU A 301 -19.84 -22.15 3.26
C GLU A 301 -18.48 -22.23 2.54
N LEU A 302 -18.43 -21.88 1.25
CA LEU A 302 -17.17 -21.84 0.49
C LEU A 302 -16.25 -20.71 0.97
N LEU A 303 -16.82 -19.54 1.28
CA LEU A 303 -16.06 -18.42 1.84
C LEU A 303 -15.48 -18.77 3.22
N LEU A 304 -16.24 -19.45 4.09
CA LEU A 304 -15.75 -19.97 5.36
C LEU A 304 -14.64 -21.01 5.18
N GLY A 305 -14.74 -21.85 4.15
CA GLY A 305 -13.68 -22.79 3.78
C GLY A 305 -12.32 -22.11 3.52
N LEU A 306 -12.31 -20.87 3.01
CA LEU A 306 -11.07 -20.10 2.85
C LEU A 306 -10.41 -19.70 4.19
N LEU A 307 -11.17 -19.65 5.28
CA LEU A 307 -10.64 -19.38 6.62
C LEU A 307 -10.16 -20.65 7.35
N ASP A 308 -10.47 -21.85 6.83
CA ASP A 308 -9.99 -23.11 7.40
C ASP A 308 -8.45 -23.12 7.40
N PRO A 309 -7.77 -23.43 8.51
CA PRO A 309 -6.31 -23.53 8.57
C PRO A 309 -5.72 -24.50 7.53
N ASN A 310 -6.46 -25.51 7.08
CA ASN A 310 -6.01 -26.49 6.09
C ASN A 310 -6.00 -25.96 4.64
N THR A 311 -6.67 -24.84 4.37
CA THR A 311 -6.72 -24.25 3.04
C THR A 311 -5.39 -23.60 2.66
N SER A 312 -4.90 -23.84 1.43
CA SER A 312 -3.63 -23.29 0.97
C SER A 312 -3.65 -21.76 0.88
N ASN A 313 -2.51 -21.13 1.19
CA ASN A 313 -2.36 -19.67 1.03
C ASN A 313 -2.53 -19.22 -0.43
N GLU A 314 -2.11 -20.06 -1.37
CA GLU A 314 -2.31 -19.83 -2.81
C GLU A 314 -3.80 -19.74 -3.17
N ALA A 315 -4.66 -20.59 -2.59
CA ALA A 315 -6.10 -20.52 -2.82
C ALA A 315 -6.70 -19.20 -2.28
N ARG A 316 -6.28 -18.77 -1.08
CA ARG A 316 -6.71 -17.49 -0.49
C ARG A 316 -6.24 -16.29 -1.32
N GLN A 317 -4.98 -16.28 -1.75
CA GLN A 317 -4.41 -15.23 -2.59
C GLN A 317 -5.08 -15.19 -3.96
N ARG A 318 -5.28 -16.36 -4.60
CA ARG A 318 -5.95 -16.47 -5.89
C ARG A 318 -7.38 -15.94 -5.84
N PHE A 319 -8.11 -16.26 -4.77
CA PHE A 319 -9.44 -15.70 -4.57
C PHE A 319 -9.41 -14.16 -4.52
N LEU A 320 -8.54 -13.60 -3.69
CA LEU A 320 -8.46 -12.15 -3.43
C LEU A 320 -7.97 -11.34 -4.64
N LEU A 321 -6.95 -11.85 -5.34
CA LEU A 321 -6.26 -11.13 -6.42
C LEU A 321 -6.83 -11.41 -7.82
N ILE A 322 -7.42 -12.58 -8.04
CA ILE A 322 -7.87 -13.02 -9.37
C ILE A 322 -9.38 -13.20 -9.40
N THR A 323 -9.91 -14.14 -8.61
CA THR A 323 -11.33 -14.56 -8.72
C THR A 323 -12.28 -13.42 -8.42
N TRP A 324 -12.07 -12.70 -7.31
CA TRP A 324 -12.94 -11.60 -6.91
C TRP A 324 -12.85 -10.38 -7.86
N PRO A 325 -11.66 -9.85 -8.20
CA PRO A 325 -11.56 -8.70 -9.11
C PRO A 325 -12.11 -8.99 -10.51
N GLN A 326 -11.96 -10.22 -11.00
CA GLN A 326 -12.58 -10.66 -12.26
C GLN A 326 -14.11 -10.61 -12.14
N TYR A 327 -14.68 -11.28 -11.14
CA TYR A 327 -16.12 -11.27 -10.90
C TYR A 327 -16.70 -9.85 -10.80
N TRP A 328 -16.03 -8.99 -10.02
CA TRP A 328 -16.36 -7.57 -9.90
C TRP A 328 -16.40 -6.86 -11.27
N LYS A 329 -15.33 -6.96 -12.07
CA LYS A 329 -15.26 -6.33 -13.40
C LYS A 329 -16.37 -6.81 -14.31
N TYR A 330 -16.70 -8.10 -14.28
CA TYR A 330 -17.80 -8.65 -15.09
C TYR A 330 -19.17 -8.13 -14.65
N GLN A 331 -19.43 -8.10 -13.34
CA GLN A 331 -20.71 -7.58 -12.84
C GLN A 331 -20.88 -6.11 -13.25
N VAL A 332 -19.83 -5.31 -13.16
CA VAL A 332 -19.84 -3.92 -13.60
C VAL A 332 -20.05 -3.81 -15.11
N ALA A 333 -19.45 -4.69 -15.92
CA ALA A 333 -19.62 -4.68 -17.38
C ALA A 333 -21.09 -4.96 -17.79
N ILE A 334 -21.71 -5.99 -17.21
CA ILE A 334 -23.12 -6.34 -17.46
C ILE A 334 -24.02 -5.15 -17.09
N ILE A 335 -23.78 -4.55 -15.92
CA ILE A 335 -24.59 -3.46 -15.41
C ILE A 335 -24.35 -2.16 -16.19
N SER A 336 -23.14 -1.95 -16.71
CA SER A 336 -22.82 -0.80 -17.57
C SER A 336 -23.58 -0.80 -18.89
N GLY A 337 -24.06 -1.97 -19.35
CA GLY A 337 -24.91 -2.09 -20.53
C GLY A 337 -26.37 -1.68 -20.30
N LEU A 338 -26.78 -1.49 -19.04
CA LEU A 338 -28.14 -1.11 -18.68
C LEU A 338 -28.25 0.41 -18.49
N PRO A 339 -29.38 1.04 -18.86
CA PRO A 339 -29.49 2.50 -18.96
C PRO A 339 -29.58 3.26 -17.62
N VAL A 340 -29.77 2.58 -16.48
CA VAL A 340 -30.10 3.23 -15.18
C VAL A 340 -29.22 2.86 -13.97
N PRO A 341 -28.60 1.67 -13.85
CA PRO A 341 -28.02 1.27 -12.56
C PRO A 341 -26.72 2.00 -12.19
N ASP A 342 -26.69 2.52 -10.96
CA ASP A 342 -25.50 3.11 -10.37
C ASP A 342 -24.46 2.01 -10.08
N LYS A 343 -23.35 2.06 -10.81
CA LYS A 343 -22.20 1.13 -10.67
C LYS A 343 -21.63 1.15 -9.25
N THR A 344 -21.76 2.27 -8.55
CA THR A 344 -21.25 2.42 -7.19
C THR A 344 -22.02 1.55 -6.20
N LEU A 345 -23.33 1.41 -6.37
CA LEU A 345 -24.17 0.59 -5.48
C LEU A 345 -23.88 -0.89 -5.61
N VAL A 346 -23.63 -1.37 -6.82
CA VAL A 346 -23.19 -2.75 -7.06
C VAL A 346 -21.93 -3.05 -6.26
N LYS A 347 -20.99 -2.10 -6.20
CA LYS A 347 -19.76 -2.23 -5.40
C LYS A 347 -20.08 -2.44 -3.94
N VAL A 348 -20.94 -1.59 -3.38
CA VAL A 348 -21.32 -1.65 -1.96
C VAL A 348 -22.01 -2.99 -1.65
N ILE A 349 -22.96 -3.40 -2.50
CA ILE A 349 -23.70 -4.66 -2.34
C ILE A 349 -22.74 -5.86 -2.33
N LEU A 350 -21.86 -5.96 -3.32
CA LEU A 350 -20.94 -7.09 -3.43
C LEU A 350 -19.90 -7.10 -2.29
N LEU A 351 -19.35 -5.93 -1.92
CA LEU A 351 -18.45 -5.83 -0.76
C LEU A 351 -19.15 -6.26 0.52
N GLN A 352 -20.42 -5.89 0.70
CA GLN A 352 -21.17 -6.26 1.89
C GLN A 352 -21.47 -7.76 1.96
N LEU A 353 -21.80 -8.38 0.82
CA LEU A 353 -22.08 -9.82 0.76
C LEU A 353 -20.84 -10.68 1.01
N ILE A 354 -19.68 -10.28 0.46
CA ILE A 354 -18.47 -11.10 0.50
C ILE A 354 -17.59 -10.78 1.72
N PHE A 355 -17.39 -9.50 2.03
CA PHE A 355 -16.32 -9.06 2.92
C PHE A 355 -16.78 -8.44 4.25
N LEU A 356 -17.95 -7.79 4.27
CA LEU A 356 -18.41 -6.98 5.42
C LEU A 356 -19.49 -7.67 6.26
N TRP A 357 -19.27 -8.94 6.59
CA TRP A 357 -20.12 -9.70 7.52
C TRP A 357 -19.30 -10.24 8.69
N GLU A 358 -19.95 -10.44 9.84
CA GLU A 358 -19.32 -10.88 11.09
C GLU A 358 -19.09 -12.39 11.11
N VAL A 359 -17.86 -12.82 11.42
CA VAL A 359 -17.52 -14.24 11.58
C VAL A 359 -17.92 -14.71 12.99
N GLY A 360 -18.75 -15.75 13.11
CA GLY A 360 -19.09 -16.39 14.39
C GLY A 360 -20.48 -16.09 14.98
N ARG A 361 -21.37 -15.39 14.27
CA ARG A 361 -22.77 -15.22 14.67
C ARG A 361 -23.65 -16.25 13.95
N ASN A 362 -24.34 -17.10 14.72
CA ASN A 362 -25.19 -18.17 14.17
C ASN A 362 -26.20 -17.65 13.14
N ASN A 363 -26.38 -18.45 12.09
CA ASN A 363 -27.27 -18.25 10.95
C ASN A 363 -28.65 -17.71 11.39
N ASN A 364 -29.01 -16.53 10.84
CA ASN A 364 -30.38 -16.01 10.61
C ASN A 364 -30.64 -14.56 11.04
N SER A 365 -29.67 -13.81 11.57
CA SER A 365 -29.84 -12.34 11.64
C SER A 365 -28.54 -11.60 11.36
N VAL A 366 -28.49 -10.97 10.18
CA VAL A 366 -27.50 -9.93 9.91
C VAL A 366 -27.91 -8.73 10.76
N SER A 367 -27.33 -8.57 11.94
CA SER A 367 -27.50 -7.34 12.71
C SER A 367 -26.14 -6.81 13.13
N ILE A 368 -25.50 -6.04 12.25
CA ILE A 368 -24.65 -4.95 12.73
C ILE A 368 -25.58 -4.16 13.65
N SER A 369 -25.27 -4.09 14.95
CA SER A 369 -26.12 -3.42 15.93
C SER A 369 -26.46 -2.02 15.41
N THR A 370 -27.74 -1.80 15.08
CA THR A 370 -28.28 -0.56 14.50
C THR A 370 -28.34 0.59 15.50
N SER A 371 -27.65 0.50 16.64
CA SER A 371 -27.40 1.67 17.47
C SER A 371 -26.58 2.66 16.64
N GLN A 372 -27.23 3.74 16.22
CA GLN A 372 -26.73 4.76 15.29
C GLN A 372 -25.40 5.44 15.71
N ASN A 373 -24.83 5.05 16.86
CA ASN A 373 -23.64 5.61 17.48
C ASN A 373 -22.47 4.62 17.68
N LEU A 374 -22.62 3.31 17.44
CA LEU A 374 -21.50 2.38 17.57
C LEU A 374 -20.65 2.32 16.28
N ARG A 375 -19.34 2.53 16.43
CA ARG A 375 -18.37 2.29 15.36
C ARG A 375 -18.32 0.78 15.08
N VAL A 376 -18.28 0.41 13.79
CA VAL A 376 -18.09 -0.99 13.37
C VAL A 376 -16.70 -1.44 13.80
N ASP A 377 -16.64 -2.51 14.58
CA ASP A 377 -15.38 -3.18 14.90
C ASP A 377 -14.92 -3.98 13.67
N LEU A 378 -14.01 -3.40 12.89
CA LEU A 378 -13.49 -4.00 11.66
C LEU A 378 -12.78 -5.34 11.90
N ARG A 379 -12.33 -5.60 13.14
CA ARG A 379 -11.63 -6.84 13.53
C ARG A 379 -12.52 -8.07 13.47
N ARG A 380 -13.84 -7.90 13.52
CA ARG A 380 -14.82 -8.99 13.49
C ARG A 380 -15.27 -9.36 12.07
N LEU A 381 -14.81 -8.59 11.07
CA LEU A 381 -15.23 -8.78 9.68
C LEU A 381 -14.48 -9.94 9.04
N TYR A 382 -15.16 -10.65 8.13
CA TYR A 382 -14.55 -11.69 7.31
C TYR A 382 -13.27 -11.23 6.59
N LEU A 383 -13.27 -10.01 6.04
CA LEU A 383 -12.09 -9.43 5.38
C LEU A 383 -10.87 -9.38 6.29
N PHE A 384 -11.05 -9.04 7.58
CA PHE A 384 -9.95 -8.97 8.54
C PHE A 384 -9.35 -10.37 8.76
N HIS A 385 -10.20 -11.37 9.01
CA HIS A 385 -9.74 -12.74 9.21
C HIS A 385 -9.09 -13.34 7.97
N LEU A 386 -9.65 -13.10 6.78
CA LEU A 386 -9.07 -13.58 5.53
C LEU A 386 -7.68 -12.97 5.29
N LEU A 387 -7.56 -11.64 5.42
CA LEU A 387 -6.29 -10.96 5.24
C LEU A 387 -5.27 -11.36 6.31
N LEU A 388 -5.69 -11.56 7.56
CA LEU A 388 -4.81 -12.02 8.63
C LEU A 388 -4.19 -13.38 8.28
N GLN A 389 -5.00 -14.35 7.80
CA GLN A 389 -4.51 -15.66 7.39
C GLN A 389 -3.58 -15.59 6.16
N ILE A 390 -3.81 -14.67 5.23
CA ILE A 390 -2.92 -14.45 4.08
C ILE A 390 -1.60 -13.79 4.51
N LEU A 391 -1.64 -12.85 5.45
CA LEU A 391 -0.49 -12.03 5.82
C LEU A 391 0.43 -12.69 6.85
N ILE A 392 -0.07 -13.54 7.76
CA ILE A 392 0.76 -14.30 8.71
C ILE A 392 1.97 -14.99 8.03
N PRO A 393 1.80 -15.88 7.03
CA PRO A 393 2.92 -16.60 6.40
C PRO A 393 3.90 -15.66 5.68
N ILE A 394 3.39 -14.57 5.11
CA ILE A 394 4.21 -13.54 4.44
C ILE A 394 5.07 -12.81 5.50
N PHE A 395 4.48 -12.43 6.63
CA PHE A 395 5.20 -11.81 7.74
C PHE A 395 6.17 -12.79 8.41
N ASP A 396 5.83 -14.08 8.48
CA ASP A 396 6.73 -15.13 8.97
C ASP A 396 7.95 -15.28 8.08
N ALA A 397 7.78 -15.27 6.76
CA ALA A 397 8.87 -15.30 5.80
C ALA A 397 9.69 -14.00 5.80
N LEU A 398 9.02 -12.84 5.92
CA LEU A 398 9.67 -11.52 5.92
C LEU A 398 10.40 -11.20 7.23
N PHE A 399 10.03 -11.79 8.35
CA PHE A 399 10.59 -11.47 9.68
C PHE A 399 11.02 -12.72 10.43
N HIS A 400 11.51 -13.72 9.72
CA HIS A 400 12.12 -14.89 10.35
C HIS A 400 13.35 -14.47 11.15
N ILE A 401 13.51 -15.05 12.36
CA ILE A 401 14.69 -14.84 13.19
C ILE A 401 15.67 -15.95 12.81
N ASP A 402 16.72 -15.60 12.08
CA ASP A 402 17.76 -16.55 11.70
C ASP A 402 18.52 -17.03 12.94
N ASN A 403 18.48 -18.34 13.21
CA ASN A 403 19.22 -18.95 14.32
C ASN A 403 20.71 -19.18 13.96
N SER A 404 21.08 -19.15 12.69
CA SER A 404 22.44 -19.37 12.21
C SER A 404 23.27 -18.09 12.21
N ASN A 405 24.51 -18.20 12.67
CA ASN A 405 25.47 -17.10 12.80
C ASN A 405 26.08 -16.62 11.46
N GLU A 406 25.54 -17.05 10.32
CA GLU A 406 26.10 -16.72 9.00
C GLU A 406 25.47 -15.46 8.44
N GLY A 407 26.32 -14.45 8.21
CA GLY A 407 25.93 -13.12 7.80
C GLY A 407 25.03 -13.10 6.57
N CYS A 408 23.84 -12.52 6.74
CA CYS A 408 22.93 -12.15 5.66
C CYS A 408 23.63 -11.16 4.70
N LEU A 409 24.16 -11.72 3.61
CA LEU A 409 24.83 -11.03 2.52
C LEU A 409 23.81 -10.17 1.76
N LEU A 410 24.14 -8.90 1.56
CA LEU A 410 23.56 -7.98 0.57
C LEU A 410 24.73 -7.31 -0.15
N THR A 411 25.39 -8.05 -1.03
CA THR A 411 26.28 -7.51 -2.06
C THR A 411 25.81 -8.01 -3.43
N THR A 412 25.62 -7.05 -4.33
CA THR A 412 25.52 -7.23 -5.78
C THR A 412 26.91 -7.07 -6.35
N THR A 413 27.61 -8.17 -6.64
CA THR A 413 28.77 -8.17 -7.52
C THR A 413 28.63 -9.34 -8.50
N PRO A 414 28.59 -9.11 -9.82
CA PRO A 414 28.71 -10.17 -10.79
C PRO A 414 30.20 -10.50 -10.91
N ASN A 415 30.57 -11.75 -10.61
CA ASN A 415 31.69 -12.51 -11.16
C ASN A 415 32.34 -13.41 -10.10
N SER A 416 31.89 -14.66 -10.04
CA SER A 416 32.76 -15.84 -10.06
C SER A 416 31.89 -17.09 -9.97
N ASN A 417 32.07 -18.00 -10.92
CA ASN A 417 31.35 -19.26 -10.99
C ASN A 417 31.69 -20.16 -9.81
N GLY A 418 30.72 -20.36 -8.92
CA GLY A 418 30.77 -21.31 -7.82
C GLY A 418 29.35 -21.57 -7.34
N ALA A 419 28.65 -22.50 -8.01
CA ALA A 419 27.30 -22.90 -7.67
C ALA A 419 27.32 -23.86 -6.46
N SER A 420 26.53 -23.54 -5.42
CA SER A 420 25.60 -24.46 -4.74
C SER A 420 25.16 -23.90 -3.38
N LEU A 421 23.84 -23.91 -3.14
CA LEU A 421 23.07 -23.73 -1.89
C LEU A 421 22.60 -22.34 -1.39
N ASN A 422 23.24 -21.19 -1.66
CA ASN A 422 22.85 -19.91 -0.99
C ASN A 422 21.90 -18.97 -1.75
N THR A 423 21.30 -19.39 -2.87
CA THR A 423 20.38 -18.55 -3.66
C THR A 423 18.90 -18.69 -3.29
N LYS A 424 18.54 -19.62 -2.38
CA LYS A 424 17.13 -19.97 -2.10
C LYS A 424 16.41 -19.03 -1.12
N THR A 425 17.13 -18.35 -0.22
CA THR A 425 16.53 -17.47 0.82
C THR A 425 16.34 -16.02 0.35
N ARG A 426 17.20 -15.52 -0.55
CA ARG A 426 17.07 -14.17 -1.11
C ARG A 426 15.85 -14.02 -2.03
N THR A 427 15.55 -15.03 -2.84
CA THR A 427 14.37 -15.02 -3.73
C THR A 427 13.06 -15.09 -2.95
N THR A 428 13.06 -15.70 -1.75
CA THR A 428 11.85 -15.80 -0.93
C THR A 428 11.47 -14.50 -0.24
N GLU A 429 12.43 -13.65 0.15
CA GLU A 429 12.14 -12.37 0.81
C GLU A 429 11.65 -11.31 -0.19
N GLU A 430 12.34 -11.18 -1.32
CA GLU A 430 11.89 -10.29 -2.40
C GLU A 430 10.54 -10.74 -2.98
N GLY A 431 10.34 -12.07 -3.11
CA GLY A 431 9.06 -12.65 -3.49
C GLY A 431 7.95 -12.36 -2.48
N SER A 432 8.21 -12.50 -1.18
CA SER A 432 7.22 -12.24 -0.13
C SER A 432 6.85 -10.76 -0.02
N LEU A 433 7.82 -9.86 -0.23
CA LEU A 433 7.54 -8.42 -0.26
C LEU A 433 6.73 -8.04 -1.51
N ALA A 434 7.06 -8.61 -2.68
CA ALA A 434 6.28 -8.40 -3.89
C ALA A 434 4.84 -8.88 -3.72
N GLN A 435 4.64 -10.07 -3.14
CA GLN A 435 3.31 -10.59 -2.79
C GLN A 435 2.54 -9.67 -1.84
N LEU A 436 3.21 -9.12 -0.81
CA LEU A 436 2.60 -8.16 0.11
C LEU A 436 2.12 -6.90 -0.64
N LEU A 437 2.94 -6.36 -1.53
CA LEU A 437 2.61 -5.19 -2.33
C LEU A 437 1.44 -5.47 -3.30
N ASP A 438 1.40 -6.66 -3.92
CA ASP A 438 0.30 -7.06 -4.80
C ASP A 438 -1.03 -7.15 -4.04
N ILE A 439 -1.02 -7.70 -2.81
CA ILE A 439 -2.20 -7.74 -1.93
C ILE A 439 -2.67 -6.33 -1.58
N ILE A 440 -1.74 -5.43 -1.23
CA ILE A 440 -2.07 -4.03 -0.90
C ILE A 440 -2.64 -3.29 -2.11
N ASN A 441 -2.06 -3.49 -3.29
CA ASN A 441 -2.58 -2.93 -4.53
C ASN A 441 -3.98 -3.48 -4.86
N GLY A 442 -4.23 -4.76 -4.56
CA GLY A 442 -5.55 -5.38 -4.66
C GLY A 442 -6.62 -4.72 -3.79
N MET A 443 -6.25 -4.08 -2.67
CA MET A 443 -7.21 -3.43 -1.76
C MET A 443 -7.88 -2.18 -2.32
N LYS A 444 -7.33 -1.59 -3.39
CA LYS A 444 -8.00 -0.51 -4.13
C LYS A 444 -9.41 -0.92 -4.61
N ASN A 445 -9.59 -2.21 -4.89
CA ASN A 445 -10.89 -2.73 -5.32
C ASN A 445 -11.93 -2.76 -4.17
N MET A 446 -11.51 -2.55 -2.91
CA MET A 446 -12.36 -2.59 -1.72
C MET A 446 -12.80 -1.20 -1.22
N GLU A 447 -12.54 -0.13 -1.98
CA GLU A 447 -13.00 1.21 -1.62
C GLU A 447 -14.53 1.35 -1.71
N LEU A 448 -15.17 1.85 -0.65
CA LEU A 448 -16.58 2.20 -0.66
C LEU A 448 -16.82 3.56 -1.31
N PRO A 449 -17.73 3.65 -2.28
CA PRO A 449 -18.15 4.91 -2.86
C PRO A 449 -18.99 5.76 -1.90
N ARG A 450 -19.04 7.08 -2.16
CA ARG A 450 -19.78 8.06 -1.34
C ARG A 450 -21.29 7.78 -1.42
N ARG A 451 -21.92 7.71 -0.24
CA ARG A 451 -23.26 7.12 -0.06
C ARG A 451 -24.40 8.03 -0.49
N ARG A 452 -25.43 7.43 -1.10
CA ARG A 452 -26.83 7.85 -1.00
C ARG A 452 -27.58 6.71 -0.32
N MET A 453 -28.38 7.01 0.72
CA MET A 453 -29.28 6.00 1.31
C MET A 453 -30.51 5.88 0.41
N PHE A 454 -30.94 4.64 0.15
CA PHE A 454 -32.08 4.34 -0.71
C PHE A 454 -33.17 3.62 0.08
N SER A 455 -34.43 3.88 -0.30
CA SER A 455 -35.64 3.36 0.36
C SER A 455 -35.73 1.83 0.34
N PHE A 456 -35.20 1.19 -0.70
CA PHE A 456 -35.35 -0.25 -0.96
C PHE A 456 -34.20 -1.14 -0.45
N TRP A 457 -33.29 -0.62 0.38
CA TRP A 457 -32.15 -1.40 0.90
C TRP A 457 -32.57 -2.65 1.67
N ASN A 458 -33.61 -2.53 2.50
CA ASN A 458 -34.12 -3.63 3.31
C ASN A 458 -34.73 -4.75 2.44
N ASP A 459 -35.20 -4.41 1.25
CA ASP A 459 -35.85 -5.35 0.33
C ASP A 459 -34.84 -6.20 -0.46
N LEU A 460 -33.55 -5.89 -0.42
CA LEU A 460 -32.50 -6.62 -1.14
C LEU A 460 -32.06 -7.91 -0.43
N GLY A 461 -32.37 -8.09 0.85
CA GLY A 461 -31.96 -9.27 1.62
C GLY A 461 -30.45 -9.32 1.97
N ILE A 462 -29.75 -8.19 1.87
CA ILE A 462 -28.29 -8.09 2.13
C ILE A 462 -27.98 -7.85 3.62
N GLY A 463 -29.01 -7.56 4.43
CA GLY A 463 -28.88 -7.14 5.83
C GLY A 463 -28.91 -5.61 6.00
N PRO A 464 -28.68 -5.10 7.22
CA PRO A 464 -28.78 -3.68 7.53
C PRO A 464 -27.77 -2.86 6.73
N PRO A 465 -28.11 -1.61 6.40
CA PRO A 465 -27.18 -0.72 5.73
C PRO A 465 -25.95 -0.47 6.61
N LEU A 466 -24.78 -0.34 5.99
CA LEU A 466 -23.56 0.03 6.70
C LEU A 466 -23.76 1.36 7.46
N PRO A 467 -23.28 1.51 8.70
CA PRO A 467 -23.44 2.75 9.47
C PRO A 467 -22.62 3.90 8.86
N SER A 468 -23.12 5.14 8.96
CA SER A 468 -22.59 6.33 8.26
C SER A 468 -21.11 6.65 8.51
N ARG A 469 -20.52 6.12 9.57
CA ARG A 469 -19.12 6.34 9.98
C ARG A 469 -18.11 5.31 9.45
N THR A 470 -18.51 4.35 8.61
CA THR A 470 -17.53 3.39 8.05
C THR A 470 -16.57 4.10 7.08
N PRO A 471 -15.26 3.92 7.19
CA PRO A 471 -14.28 4.56 6.30
C PRO A 471 -14.50 4.13 4.84
N ASN A 472 -14.23 5.03 3.90
CA ASN A 472 -14.33 4.69 2.47
C ASN A 472 -13.23 3.69 2.07
N ASP A 473 -12.05 3.77 2.68
CA ASP A 473 -10.89 2.95 2.36
C ASP A 473 -10.80 1.69 3.25
N ILE A 474 -11.89 0.94 3.42
CA ILE A 474 -11.94 -0.20 4.36
C ILE A 474 -10.77 -1.16 4.15
N GLY A 475 -10.43 -1.51 2.91
CA GLY A 475 -9.32 -2.41 2.61
C GLY A 475 -7.98 -1.93 3.19
N TYR A 476 -7.66 -0.64 3.00
CA TYR A 476 -6.42 -0.05 3.52
C TYR A 476 -6.44 0.10 5.04
N VAL A 477 -7.58 0.40 5.64
CA VAL A 477 -7.74 0.47 7.11
C VAL A 477 -7.52 -0.90 7.73
N VAL A 478 -8.16 -1.94 7.19
CA VAL A 478 -8.05 -3.32 7.67
C VAL A 478 -6.61 -3.83 7.53
N ILE A 479 -5.96 -3.61 6.37
CA ILE A 479 -4.55 -3.97 6.20
C ILE A 479 -3.67 -3.24 7.21
N ALA A 480 -3.84 -1.94 7.40
CA ALA A 480 -3.03 -1.18 8.35
C ALA A 480 -3.16 -1.73 9.78
N ASP A 481 -4.38 -2.09 10.20
CA ASP A 481 -4.62 -2.67 11.51
C ASP A 481 -3.99 -4.07 11.66
N ILE A 482 -4.07 -4.92 10.63
CA ILE A 482 -3.41 -6.23 10.62
C ILE A 482 -1.89 -6.09 10.64
N CYS A 483 -1.32 -5.21 9.82
CA CYS A 483 0.12 -4.95 9.82
C CYS A 483 0.60 -4.48 11.20
N LYS A 484 -0.14 -3.59 11.87
CA LYS A 484 0.18 -3.18 13.25
C LYS A 484 0.15 -4.35 14.22
N GLU A 485 -0.89 -5.19 14.16
CA GLU A 485 -1.03 -6.34 15.05
C GLU A 485 0.10 -7.37 14.83
N LEU A 486 0.44 -7.67 13.58
CA LEU A 486 1.50 -8.61 13.25
C LEU A 486 2.89 -8.06 13.63
N VAL A 487 3.16 -6.77 13.37
CA VAL A 487 4.41 -6.12 13.79
C VAL A 487 4.53 -6.15 15.31
N ASP A 488 3.48 -5.80 16.06
CA ASP A 488 3.51 -5.77 17.52
C ASP A 488 3.77 -7.16 18.13
N LYS A 489 3.11 -8.19 17.59
CA LYS A 489 3.32 -9.59 17.98
C LYS A 489 4.74 -10.07 17.66
N LYS A 490 5.22 -9.85 16.42
CA LYS A 490 6.54 -10.29 15.97
C LYS A 490 7.67 -9.58 16.69
N LEU A 491 7.52 -8.29 16.91
CA LEU A 491 8.49 -7.48 17.63
C LEU A 491 8.58 -7.86 19.11
N SER A 492 7.44 -8.04 19.78
CA SER A 492 7.40 -8.53 21.16
C SER A 492 8.04 -9.92 21.27
N PHE A 493 7.76 -10.81 20.32
CA PHE A 493 8.39 -12.13 20.25
C PHE A 493 9.91 -12.02 20.04
N ALA A 494 10.37 -11.21 19.08
CA ALA A 494 11.79 -11.06 18.75
C ALA A 494 12.59 -10.43 19.88
N VAL A 495 12.05 -9.40 20.54
CA VAL A 495 12.67 -8.75 21.70
C VAL A 495 12.80 -9.75 22.85
N ASN A 496 11.72 -10.46 23.20
CA ASN A 496 11.75 -11.50 24.23
C ASN A 496 12.74 -12.61 23.86
N TYR A 497 12.71 -13.12 22.62
CA TYR A 497 13.58 -14.20 22.17
C TYR A 497 15.05 -13.81 22.24
N LEU A 498 15.45 -12.69 21.59
CA LEU A 498 16.85 -12.29 21.47
C LEU A 498 17.47 -11.80 22.78
N LEU A 499 16.68 -11.26 23.70
CA LEU A 499 17.19 -10.76 24.99
C LEU A 499 17.19 -11.83 26.10
N THR A 500 16.27 -12.80 26.06
CA THR A 500 16.17 -13.85 27.10
C THR A 500 16.84 -15.18 26.75
N HIS A 501 17.12 -15.46 25.46
CA HIS A 501 17.78 -16.72 25.10
C HIS A 501 19.20 -16.82 25.68
N THR A 502 19.46 -17.91 26.39
CA THR A 502 20.76 -18.26 26.97
C THR A 502 21.81 -18.60 25.92
N ASP A 503 21.38 -19.05 24.76
CA ASP A 503 22.26 -19.57 23.71
C ASP A 503 22.90 -18.47 22.86
N ILE A 504 22.40 -17.23 22.98
CA ILE A 504 22.95 -16.06 22.31
C ILE A 504 23.92 -15.37 23.27
N SER A 505 25.18 -15.31 22.87
CA SER A 505 26.22 -14.59 23.63
C SER A 505 25.81 -13.14 23.86
N ASN A 506 26.15 -12.57 25.02
CA ASN A 506 25.83 -11.16 25.33
C ASN A 506 26.34 -10.19 24.25
N GLU A 507 27.41 -10.58 23.54
CA GLU A 507 28.04 -9.81 22.47
C GLU A 507 27.23 -9.83 21.16
N GLU A 508 26.44 -10.88 20.90
CA GLU A 508 25.65 -11.03 19.67
C GLU A 508 24.20 -10.54 19.78
N ARG A 509 23.67 -10.35 21.00
CA ARG A 509 22.26 -9.96 21.22
C ARG A 509 21.90 -8.65 20.55
N TRP A 510 22.68 -7.59 20.78
CA TRP A 510 22.41 -6.26 20.26
C TRP A 510 22.62 -6.15 18.73
N PRO A 511 23.70 -6.71 18.14
CA PRO A 511 23.84 -6.75 16.69
C PRO A 511 22.71 -7.49 15.97
N ARG A 512 22.27 -8.65 16.50
CA ARG A 512 21.16 -9.42 15.90
C ARG A 512 19.83 -8.66 16.00
N LEU A 513 19.55 -8.06 17.16
CA LEU A 513 18.35 -7.25 17.37
C LEU A 513 18.34 -6.01 16.46
N LEU A 514 19.47 -5.32 16.32
CA LEU A 514 19.56 -4.17 15.43
C LEU A 514 19.33 -4.55 13.96
N ARG A 515 19.92 -5.66 13.47
CA ARG A 515 19.64 -6.16 12.11
C ARG A 515 18.16 -6.46 11.90
N TYR A 516 17.51 -7.09 12.89
CA TYR A 516 16.08 -7.39 12.84
C TYR A 516 15.23 -6.10 12.78
N LEU A 517 15.56 -5.11 13.61
CA LEU A 517 14.89 -3.81 13.64
C LEU A 517 15.05 -3.04 12.32
N LEU A 518 16.26 -3.01 11.75
CA LEU A 518 16.52 -2.37 10.46
C LEU A 518 15.73 -3.03 9.32
N ARG A 519 15.66 -4.36 9.30
CA ARG A 519 14.86 -5.11 8.33
C ARG A 519 13.37 -4.79 8.45
N MET A 520 12.85 -4.75 9.67
CA MET A 520 11.45 -4.37 9.94
C MET A 520 11.14 -2.93 9.54
N GLU A 521 12.03 -1.99 9.85
CA GLU A 521 11.88 -0.58 9.48
C GLU A 521 11.87 -0.41 7.96
N LEU A 522 12.77 -1.09 7.23
CA LEU A 522 12.82 -1.01 5.77
C LEU A 522 11.51 -1.46 5.12
N VAL A 523 10.94 -2.58 5.58
CA VAL A 523 9.63 -3.05 5.09
C VAL A 523 8.55 -2.04 5.44
N PHE A 524 8.55 -1.51 6.66
CA PHE A 524 7.56 -0.54 7.11
C PHE A 524 7.65 0.81 6.38
N ASP A 525 8.84 1.26 6.03
CA ASP A 525 9.08 2.46 5.23
C ASP A 525 8.52 2.28 3.81
N ARG A 526 8.79 1.12 3.18
CA ARG A 526 8.19 0.77 1.88
C ARG A 526 6.67 0.73 1.93
N LEU A 527 6.07 0.20 2.99
CA LEU A 527 4.62 0.22 3.20
C LEU A 527 4.08 1.65 3.40
N SER A 528 4.83 2.49 4.12
CA SER A 528 4.46 3.88 4.39
C SER A 528 4.56 4.78 3.15
N ASN A 529 5.31 4.36 2.13
CA ASN A 529 5.38 5.04 0.83
C ASN A 529 4.11 4.84 -0.03
N ILE A 530 3.23 3.91 0.33
CA ILE A 530 1.94 3.70 -0.35
C ILE A 530 0.96 4.78 0.12
N GLY A 531 0.62 5.72 -0.76
CA GLY A 531 -0.12 6.95 -0.42
C GLY A 531 -1.42 6.75 0.37
N HIS A 532 -2.22 5.73 0.03
CA HIS A 532 -3.48 5.42 0.72
C HIS A 532 -3.29 4.71 2.07
N LEU A 533 -2.15 4.05 2.28
CA LEU A 533 -1.84 3.30 3.51
C LEU A 533 -1.13 4.17 4.55
N LYS A 534 -0.31 5.13 4.09
CA LYS A 534 0.44 6.10 4.89
C LYS A 534 -0.34 6.74 6.04
N PRO A 535 -1.55 7.32 5.85
CA PRO A 535 -2.26 7.98 6.94
C PRO A 535 -2.67 6.99 8.05
N TYR A 536 -2.98 5.75 7.71
CA TYR A 536 -3.41 4.74 8.67
C TYR A 536 -2.24 4.11 9.42
N LEU A 537 -1.05 4.04 8.82
CA LEU A 537 0.18 3.57 9.48
C LEU A 537 0.83 4.65 10.35
N ILE A 538 0.88 5.90 9.89
CA ILE A 538 1.56 6.98 10.64
C ILE A 538 0.66 7.53 11.75
N ASN A 539 -0.65 7.63 11.53
CA ASN A 539 -1.54 8.25 12.49
C ASN A 539 -2.11 7.21 13.45
N ARG A 540 -1.81 7.37 14.76
CA ARG A 540 -2.46 6.60 15.83
C ARG A 540 -3.94 6.97 15.98
N ASN A 541 -4.41 8.04 15.32
CA ASN A 541 -5.81 8.46 15.33
C ASN A 541 -6.72 7.68 14.35
N SER A 542 -6.38 6.43 14.00
CA SER A 542 -7.46 5.45 13.84
C SER A 542 -7.89 5.07 15.26
N PRO A 543 -9.17 5.22 15.64
CA PRO A 543 -9.61 5.13 17.01
C PRO A 543 -9.55 3.68 17.51
N THR A 544 -8.38 3.25 17.96
CA THR A 544 -8.24 2.00 18.68
C THR A 544 -8.86 2.16 20.06
N ILE A 545 -10.05 1.58 20.17
CA ILE A 545 -10.81 1.29 21.37
C ILE A 545 -10.02 0.25 22.17
N THR A 546 -9.28 0.67 23.20
CA THR A 546 -8.94 -0.19 24.35
C THR A 546 -8.74 0.67 25.58
N SER A 547 -9.82 0.86 26.36
CA SER A 547 -9.88 0.85 27.84
C SER A 547 -11.13 1.60 28.33
N THR A 548 -12.24 0.87 28.43
CA THR A 548 -13.22 1.15 29.48
C THR A 548 -12.56 0.83 30.84
N THR A 549 -12.90 1.63 31.86
CA THR A 549 -12.43 1.62 33.28
C THR A 549 -10.96 2.02 33.47
N THR A 550 -10.61 3.24 33.90
CA THR A 550 -11.03 3.92 35.15
C THR A 550 -10.81 5.44 35.03
N ASN A 551 -11.72 6.21 35.61
CA ASN A 551 -11.60 7.65 35.82
C ASN A 551 -10.30 7.98 36.56
N ASN A 552 -9.46 8.83 35.98
CA ASN A 552 -8.73 9.84 36.74
C ASN A 552 -8.39 11.03 35.84
N ASN A 553 -9.01 12.16 36.16
CA ASN A 553 -8.65 13.48 35.68
C ASN A 553 -7.22 13.80 36.11
N ASN A 554 -6.34 14.10 35.15
CA ASN A 554 -5.35 15.19 35.18
C ASN A 554 -4.21 14.91 34.18
N ASN A 555 -4.23 15.60 33.04
CA ASN A 555 -3.17 16.52 32.59
C ASN A 555 -3.33 16.83 31.11
N ASN A 556 -3.87 18.02 30.84
CA ASN A 556 -3.77 18.70 29.56
C ASN A 556 -2.30 19.06 29.31
N ASN A 557 -1.58 18.21 28.58
CA ASN A 557 -0.40 18.58 27.81
C ASN A 557 -0.55 17.97 26.41
N ASN A 558 -1.46 18.56 25.63
CA ASN A 558 -1.56 18.36 24.19
C ASN A 558 -0.37 19.05 23.51
N ASN A 559 0.82 18.46 23.64
CA ASN A 559 1.87 18.70 22.68
C ASN A 559 1.51 17.91 21.43
N ILE A 560 1.26 18.64 20.35
CA ILE A 560 1.26 18.16 18.97
C ILE A 560 2.66 17.60 18.71
N ARG A 561 2.96 16.39 19.22
CA ARG A 561 4.11 15.62 18.78
C ARG A 561 3.79 15.19 17.36
N THR A 562 4.46 15.83 16.41
CA THR A 562 4.62 15.37 15.03
C THR A 562 4.70 13.84 15.02
N GLY A 563 3.73 13.20 14.35
CA GLY A 563 3.36 11.79 14.51
C GLY A 563 4.54 10.85 14.77
N GLU A 564 4.62 10.33 15.99
CA GLU A 564 5.41 9.14 16.27
C GLU A 564 4.76 8.00 15.45
N GLY A 565 5.38 7.62 14.33
CA GLY A 565 4.87 6.54 13.47
C GLY A 565 4.62 5.28 14.29
N CYS A 566 3.54 4.54 13.97
CA CYS A 566 3.07 3.45 14.83
C CYS A 566 4.15 2.39 15.08
N PHE A 567 5.07 2.20 14.14
CA PHE A 567 6.21 1.31 14.25
C PHE A 567 7.10 1.62 15.47
N TYR A 568 7.59 2.85 15.64
CA TYR A 568 8.45 3.21 16.78
C TYR A 568 7.70 3.12 18.12
N THR A 569 6.38 3.34 18.11
CA THR A 569 5.56 3.12 19.31
C THR A 569 5.47 1.63 19.67
N SER A 570 5.32 0.74 18.68
CA SER A 570 5.38 -0.71 18.90
C SER A 570 6.77 -1.14 19.39
N VAL A 571 7.85 -0.56 18.86
CA VAL A 571 9.21 -0.81 19.36
C VAL A 571 9.32 -0.43 20.83
N LYS A 572 8.91 0.79 21.21
CA LYS A 572 8.87 1.20 22.62
C LYS A 572 8.04 0.23 23.46
N ASN A 573 6.83 -0.13 23.03
CA ASN A 573 5.95 -1.02 23.77
C ASN A 573 6.55 -2.42 23.95
N ALA A 574 7.20 -2.97 22.93
CA ALA A 574 7.86 -4.27 23.02
C ALA A 574 8.98 -4.27 24.09
N PHE A 575 9.79 -3.21 24.15
CA PHE A 575 10.79 -3.05 25.21
C PHE A 575 10.18 -2.76 26.59
N HIS A 576 9.04 -2.05 26.68
CA HIS A 576 8.36 -1.78 27.95
C HIS A 576 7.65 -3.01 28.51
N ASN A 577 7.13 -3.90 27.64
CA ASN A 577 6.43 -5.12 28.00
C ASN A 577 7.39 -6.30 28.29
N HIS A 578 8.69 -6.14 27.99
CA HIS A 578 9.70 -7.11 28.37
C HIS A 578 9.80 -7.18 29.91
N ASN A 579 9.48 -8.35 30.47
CA ASN A 579 9.17 -8.55 31.89
C ASN A 579 10.28 -8.19 32.88
N HIS A 580 11.51 -7.94 32.41
CA HIS A 580 12.61 -7.49 33.24
C HIS A 580 13.39 -6.39 32.52
N GLN A 581 13.57 -5.26 33.22
CA GLN A 581 14.56 -4.19 32.99
C GLN A 581 14.25 -3.05 32.00
N LYS A 582 13.73 -1.94 32.56
CA LYS A 582 13.90 -0.57 32.00
C LYS A 582 15.38 -0.18 31.83
N SER A 583 16.33 -0.91 32.41
CA SER A 583 17.78 -0.68 32.30
C SER A 583 18.39 -1.09 30.96
N GLU A 584 17.68 -1.86 30.13
CA GLU A 584 18.20 -2.32 28.84
C GLU A 584 18.03 -1.30 27.70
N ILE A 585 17.10 -0.34 27.83
CA ILE A 585 16.88 0.72 26.84
C ILE A 585 18.09 1.67 26.76
N PRO A 586 18.68 2.17 27.88
CA PRO A 586 19.91 2.94 27.83
C PRO A 586 21.06 2.20 27.13
N THR A 587 21.29 0.92 27.44
CA THR A 587 22.36 0.13 26.79
C THR A 587 22.13 -0.06 25.29
N LEU A 588 20.88 -0.19 24.85
CA LEU A 588 20.54 -0.22 23.43
C LEU A 588 20.83 1.12 22.75
N ILE A 589 20.48 2.24 23.40
CA ILE A 589 20.75 3.59 22.87
C ILE A 589 22.26 3.80 22.76
N ASP A 590 23.03 3.42 23.78
CA ASP A 590 24.49 3.50 23.77
C ASP A 590 25.06 2.65 22.62
N PHE A 591 24.56 1.43 22.42
CA PHE A 591 24.93 0.58 21.29
C PHE A 591 24.61 1.19 19.91
N PHE A 592 23.47 1.86 19.76
CA PHE A 592 23.13 2.57 18.52
C PHE A 592 24.06 3.75 18.27
N ILE A 593 24.34 4.53 19.31
CA ILE A 593 25.26 5.67 19.24
C ILE A 593 26.68 5.18 18.88
N ASP A 594 27.14 4.09 19.48
CA ASP A 594 28.42 3.47 19.17
C ASP A 594 28.46 2.95 17.73
N SER A 595 27.38 2.34 17.24
CA SER A 595 27.28 1.88 15.84
C SER A 595 27.36 3.05 14.84
N ILE A 596 26.67 4.16 15.13
CA ILE A 596 26.76 5.42 14.36
C ILE A 596 28.20 5.94 14.39
N HIS A 597 28.80 6.00 15.58
CA HIS A 597 30.16 6.50 15.79
C HIS A 597 31.19 5.70 14.98
N MET A 598 31.11 4.37 15.05
CA MET A 598 32.00 3.47 14.33
C MET A 598 31.88 3.61 12.81
N TYR A 599 30.65 3.70 12.29
CA TYR A 599 30.42 3.89 10.85
C TYR A 599 30.99 5.22 10.34
N LEU A 600 30.84 6.30 11.10
CA LEU A 600 31.33 7.62 10.70
C LEU A 600 32.87 7.73 10.76
N ILE A 601 33.53 6.99 11.66
CA ILE A 601 35.01 6.97 11.74
C ILE A 601 35.63 6.10 10.65
N TYR A 602 35.16 4.86 10.51
CA TYR A 602 35.79 3.83 9.69
C TYR A 602 35.18 3.71 8.29
N GLY A 603 34.05 4.35 8.03
CA GLY A 603 33.26 4.17 6.81
C GLY A 603 32.50 2.84 6.81
N GLY A 604 31.73 2.59 5.74
CA GLY A 604 31.08 1.30 5.51
C GLY A 604 32.08 0.17 5.28
N SER A 605 31.59 -1.03 4.92
CA SER A 605 32.37 -2.28 4.87
C SER A 605 33.72 -2.25 4.12
N HIS A 606 33.98 -1.25 3.26
CA HIS A 606 35.22 -1.11 2.49
C HIS A 606 36.35 -0.33 3.21
N GLY A 607 36.07 0.45 4.25
CA GLY A 607 37.08 1.31 4.89
C GLY A 607 38.01 0.59 5.88
N MET A 608 37.62 -0.59 6.37
CA MET A 608 38.40 -1.36 7.35
C MET A 608 39.47 -2.30 6.76
N GLU A 609 39.36 -2.69 5.49
CA GLU A 609 40.37 -3.57 4.88
C GLU A 609 41.73 -2.89 4.70
N MET A 610 41.78 -1.55 4.67
CA MET A 610 42.99 -0.76 4.40
C MET A 610 43.90 -0.49 5.62
N ARG A 611 43.53 -0.85 6.86
CA ARG A 611 44.34 -0.57 8.07
C ARG A 611 44.71 -1.83 8.88
N ARG A 612 45.11 -2.93 8.23
CA ARG A 612 45.58 -4.17 8.91
C ARG A 612 46.99 -4.09 9.54
N GLY A 613 47.60 -2.91 9.64
CA GLY A 613 48.98 -2.71 10.12
C GLY A 613 49.10 -1.82 11.35
N GLY A 614 48.48 -2.19 12.49
CA GLY A 614 48.70 -1.48 13.77
C GLY A 614 47.65 -1.83 14.81
N ARG A 615 48.09 -2.31 15.99
CA ARG A 615 47.33 -2.76 17.18
C ARG A 615 45.80 -2.76 17.04
N ALA A 616 45.25 -3.96 16.84
CA ALA A 616 43.82 -4.23 16.88
C ALA A 616 43.23 -3.83 18.24
N ILE A 617 42.35 -2.83 18.24
CA ILE A 617 41.32 -2.69 19.28
C ILE A 617 40.34 -3.85 19.03
N PRO A 618 39.87 -4.60 20.05
CA PRO A 618 38.98 -5.73 19.83
C PRO A 618 37.66 -5.24 19.24
N LEU A 619 37.53 -5.39 17.93
CA LEU A 619 36.44 -4.93 17.07
C LEU A 619 35.25 -5.90 16.99
N SER A 620 35.19 -6.88 17.90
CA SER A 620 34.21 -7.97 17.86
C SER A 620 32.79 -7.56 18.27
N LEU A 621 32.55 -6.31 18.69
CA LEU A 621 31.33 -5.91 19.40
C LEU A 621 30.41 -4.93 18.64
N SER A 622 30.84 -4.31 17.53
CA SER A 622 30.05 -3.29 16.82
C SER A 622 29.49 -3.81 15.49
N LEU A 623 28.19 -3.64 15.26
CA LEU A 623 27.55 -3.98 13.98
C LEU A 623 28.12 -3.10 12.85
N GLN A 624 28.57 -3.71 11.75
CA GLN A 624 28.93 -2.99 10.53
C GLN A 624 27.67 -2.56 9.78
N LEU A 625 27.38 -1.26 9.79
CA LEU A 625 26.37 -0.66 8.91
C LEU A 625 26.89 -0.66 7.47
N LYS A 626 26.03 -1.01 6.51
CA LYS A 626 26.40 -1.25 5.11
C LYS A 626 26.30 0.00 4.25
N ASN A 627 25.29 0.84 4.48
CA ASN A 627 24.97 2.00 3.66
C ASN A 627 24.47 3.19 4.50
N ASP A 628 24.36 4.36 3.84
CA ASP A 628 23.88 5.58 4.49
C ASP A 628 22.42 5.45 4.95
N GLU A 629 21.59 4.63 4.28
CA GLU A 629 20.20 4.37 4.68
C GLU A 629 20.10 3.64 6.04
N GLU A 630 20.96 2.65 6.28
CA GLU A 630 21.06 1.97 7.57
C GLU A 630 21.55 2.95 8.64
N LEU A 631 22.52 3.82 8.32
CA LEU A 631 22.97 4.89 9.23
C LEU A 631 21.80 5.81 9.63
N LEU A 632 21.05 6.32 8.65
CA LEU A 632 19.91 7.21 8.90
C LEU A 632 18.81 6.49 9.70
N SER A 633 18.58 5.20 9.44
CA SER A 633 17.65 4.35 10.17
C SER A 633 18.05 4.16 11.64
N VAL A 634 19.33 3.92 11.92
CA VAL A 634 19.84 3.87 13.32
C VAL A 634 19.70 5.22 14.00
N VAL A 635 19.97 6.32 13.31
CA VAL A 635 19.74 7.68 13.83
C VAL A 635 18.27 7.89 14.18
N ARG A 636 17.33 7.48 13.31
CA ARG A 636 15.89 7.51 13.61
C ARG A 636 15.56 6.69 14.86
N PHE A 637 16.07 5.47 14.96
CA PHE A 637 15.83 4.62 16.13
C PHE A 637 16.34 5.24 17.42
N ALA A 638 17.60 5.68 17.45
CA ALA A 638 18.22 6.27 18.62
C ALA A 638 17.46 7.51 19.08
N LEU A 639 17.07 8.38 18.14
CA LEU A 639 16.31 9.60 18.41
C LEU A 639 14.87 9.33 18.86
N ARG A 640 14.19 8.34 18.26
CA ARG A 640 12.78 8.04 18.57
C ARG A 640 12.63 7.26 19.87
N ILE A 641 13.58 6.41 20.23
CA ILE A 641 13.58 5.62 21.47
C ILE A 641 14.13 6.45 22.64
N SER A 642 15.14 7.31 22.40
CA SER A 642 15.66 8.26 23.39
C SER A 642 14.83 9.55 23.44
N SER A 643 15.12 10.43 24.40
CA SER A 643 14.70 11.83 24.36
C SER A 643 15.63 12.62 23.42
N PRO A 644 15.10 13.54 22.57
CA PRO A 644 15.90 14.30 21.61
C PRO A 644 17.06 15.04 22.28
N ASP A 645 16.82 15.71 23.41
CA ASP A 645 17.82 16.49 24.14
C ASP A 645 19.01 15.62 24.60
N LYS A 646 18.72 14.42 25.11
CA LYS A 646 19.77 13.48 25.56
C LYS A 646 20.59 12.98 24.38
N PHE A 647 19.92 12.63 23.28
CA PHE A 647 20.58 12.15 22.07
C PHE A 647 21.48 13.25 21.46
N LEU A 648 20.96 14.46 21.28
CA LEU A 648 21.69 15.58 20.69
C LEU A 648 22.92 15.97 21.51
N ARG A 649 22.82 15.95 22.85
CA ARG A 649 23.96 16.20 23.74
C ARG A 649 25.10 15.18 23.53
N VAL A 650 24.78 13.89 23.60
CA VAL A 650 25.78 12.82 23.41
C VAL A 650 26.34 12.87 21.98
N TYR A 651 25.48 13.10 20.99
CA TYR A 651 25.92 13.23 19.60
C TYR A 651 26.85 14.44 19.40
N LYS A 652 26.59 15.58 20.05
CA LYS A 652 27.46 16.77 20.01
C LYS A 652 28.85 16.48 20.59
N GLU A 653 28.93 15.79 21.72
CA GLU A 653 30.20 15.39 22.35
C GLU A 653 31.01 14.44 21.45
N LEU A 654 30.35 13.45 20.87
CA LEU A 654 30.99 12.51 19.96
C LEU A 654 31.35 13.15 18.61
N LEU A 655 30.54 14.07 18.10
CA LEU A 655 30.83 14.85 16.88
C LEU A 655 32.07 15.71 17.10
N THR A 656 32.13 16.40 18.24
CA THR A 656 33.30 17.17 18.67
C THR A 656 34.54 16.28 18.62
N SER A 657 34.49 15.13 19.30
CA SER A 657 35.62 14.20 19.34
C SER A 657 36.06 13.70 17.95
N ARG A 658 35.11 13.37 17.06
CA ARG A 658 35.39 12.92 15.69
C ARG A 658 35.98 14.03 14.82
N LEU A 659 35.37 15.21 14.81
CA LEU A 659 35.85 16.36 14.02
C LEU A 659 37.27 16.76 14.43
N LEU A 660 37.57 16.69 15.73
CA LEU A 660 38.89 17.01 16.25
C LEU A 660 39.93 15.92 15.94
N LEU A 661 39.54 14.65 15.94
CA LEU A 661 40.41 13.56 15.47
C LEU A 661 40.75 13.74 13.98
N LEU A 662 39.75 13.97 13.14
CA LEU A 662 39.90 14.20 11.70
C LEU A 662 40.81 15.40 11.40
N ALA A 663 40.70 16.44 12.22
CA ALA A 663 41.57 17.60 12.20
C ALA A 663 43.05 17.26 12.45
N THR A 664 43.35 16.36 13.39
CA THR A 664 44.75 15.98 13.66
C THR A 664 45.33 15.03 12.61
N GLU A 665 44.54 14.08 12.10
CA GLU A 665 45.00 13.11 11.08
C GLU A 665 45.40 13.79 9.76
N GLY A 666 44.67 14.84 9.35
CA GLY A 666 44.95 15.58 8.11
C GLY A 666 46.31 16.29 8.08
N ASN A 667 46.89 16.63 9.24
CA ASN A 667 48.18 17.32 9.31
C ASN A 667 49.39 16.38 9.10
N ASN A 668 49.28 15.11 9.50
CA ASN A 668 50.36 14.12 9.35
C ASN A 668 50.41 13.52 7.94
N ALA A 669 49.32 13.61 7.18
CA ALA A 669 49.23 13.10 5.81
C ALA A 669 49.69 14.10 4.74
N ARG A 670 49.93 15.38 5.07
CA ARG A 670 50.34 16.40 4.08
C ARG A 670 51.69 16.13 3.40
N ASP A 671 52.50 15.21 3.93
CA ASP A 671 53.74 14.75 3.27
C ASP A 671 53.53 13.56 2.30
N ARG A 672 52.31 12.97 2.20
CA ARG A 672 51.98 11.91 1.24
C ARG A 672 50.51 11.98 0.75
N ASP A 673 50.34 12.29 -0.53
CA ASP A 673 49.14 12.13 -1.39
C ASP A 673 47.93 13.09 -1.29
N VAL A 674 47.39 13.41 -2.47
CA VAL A 674 46.15 14.16 -2.77
C VAL A 674 44.89 13.49 -2.18
N ASP A 675 44.98 12.21 -1.84
CA ASP A 675 43.88 11.37 -1.42
C ASP A 675 43.36 11.67 0.00
N ALA A 676 44.24 12.12 0.91
CA ALA A 676 43.88 12.37 2.31
C ALA A 676 42.92 13.56 2.51
N SER A 677 43.08 14.62 1.71
CA SER A 677 42.19 15.79 1.75
C SER A 677 40.83 15.52 1.09
N SER A 678 40.79 14.57 0.15
CA SER A 678 39.54 14.06 -0.42
C SER A 678 38.75 13.25 0.62
N LEU A 679 39.43 12.33 1.31
CA LEU A 679 38.85 11.49 2.36
C LEU A 679 38.34 12.30 3.56
N LEU A 680 39.03 13.37 3.95
CA LEU A 680 38.54 14.30 4.97
C LEU A 680 37.22 14.97 4.56
N ARG A 681 37.13 15.46 3.31
CA ARG A 681 35.92 16.09 2.78
C ARG A 681 34.76 15.10 2.71
N GLU A 682 35.01 13.86 2.30
CA GLU A 682 34.01 12.80 2.28
C GLU A 682 33.45 12.51 3.69
N LYS A 683 34.31 12.40 4.71
CA LYS A 683 33.89 12.17 6.10
C LYS A 683 33.08 13.33 6.66
N ILE A 684 33.49 14.58 6.42
CA ILE A 684 32.73 15.76 6.82
C ILE A 684 31.36 15.78 6.13
N GLN A 685 31.30 15.40 4.85
CA GLN A 685 30.04 15.34 4.12
C GLN A 685 29.07 14.32 4.70
N LYS A 686 29.57 13.17 5.19
CA LYS A 686 28.77 12.16 5.91
C LYS A 686 28.22 12.69 7.24
N GLU A 687 29.01 13.44 8.01
CA GLU A 687 28.52 14.10 9.23
C GLU A 687 27.44 15.16 8.91
N LEU A 688 27.65 15.95 7.85
CA LEU A 688 26.67 16.93 7.38
C LEU A 688 25.37 16.27 6.92
N LEU A 689 25.44 15.10 6.29
CA LEU A 689 24.25 14.32 5.91
C LEU A 689 23.42 13.95 7.15
N VAL A 690 24.06 13.44 8.21
CA VAL A 690 23.36 13.12 9.47
C VAL A 690 22.77 14.38 10.11
N CYS A 691 23.53 15.47 10.17
CA CYS A 691 23.04 16.72 10.77
C CYS A 691 21.85 17.31 10.00
N LYS A 692 21.89 17.31 8.66
CA LYS A 692 20.77 17.76 7.83
C LYS A 692 19.53 16.90 8.06
N TYR A 693 19.72 15.59 8.17
CA TYR A 693 18.63 14.67 8.44
C TYR A 693 18.02 14.87 9.83
N LEU A 694 18.84 15.19 10.84
CA LEU A 694 18.34 15.53 12.18
C LEU A 694 17.43 16.77 12.17
N ILE A 695 17.68 17.77 11.30
CA ILE A 695 16.79 18.93 11.14
C ILE A 695 15.40 18.50 10.68
N GLU A 696 15.32 17.54 9.75
CA GLU A 696 14.04 17.02 9.25
C GLU A 696 13.27 16.26 10.34
N LEU A 697 13.98 15.52 11.20
CA LEU A 697 13.37 14.72 12.27
C LEU A 697 12.94 15.55 13.48
N CYS A 698 13.70 16.59 13.83
CA CYS A 698 13.53 17.42 15.02
C CYS A 698 13.54 18.92 14.66
N PRO A 699 12.49 19.43 13.97
CA PRO A 699 12.46 20.83 13.55
C PRO A 699 12.42 21.82 14.72
N LEU A 700 12.02 21.38 15.92
CA LEU A 700 12.01 22.20 17.13
C LEU A 700 13.42 22.47 17.66
N GLU A 701 14.37 21.55 17.46
CA GLU A 701 15.77 21.66 17.92
C GLU A 701 16.69 22.22 16.82
N ARG A 702 16.12 22.98 15.88
CA ARG A 702 16.83 23.47 14.70
C ARG A 702 18.07 24.29 15.06
N ASP A 703 18.01 25.07 16.14
CA ASP A 703 19.11 25.92 16.57
C ASP A 703 20.29 25.10 17.10
N GLU A 704 20.03 24.07 17.92
CA GLU A 704 21.05 23.14 18.39
C GLU A 704 21.70 22.37 17.24
N ILE A 705 20.90 21.90 16.29
CA ILE A 705 21.41 21.17 15.13
C ILE A 705 22.17 22.10 14.17
N SER A 706 21.76 23.37 14.05
CA SER A 706 22.50 24.37 13.29
C SER A 706 23.89 24.63 13.87
N GLN A 707 24.07 24.53 15.19
CA GLN A 707 25.39 24.55 15.81
C GLN A 707 26.23 23.34 15.37
N LEU A 708 25.65 22.13 15.32
CA LEU A 708 26.37 20.93 14.83
C LEU A 708 26.85 21.09 13.39
N ILE A 709 25.99 21.63 12.52
CA ILE A 709 26.35 21.95 11.13
C ILE A 709 27.48 22.99 11.09
N GLN A 710 27.40 24.01 11.94
CA GLN A 710 28.45 25.02 12.03
C GLN A 710 29.80 24.40 12.45
N MET A 711 29.82 23.44 13.39
CA MET A 711 31.04 22.72 13.76
C MET A 711 31.67 21.99 12.57
N CYS A 712 30.86 21.33 11.74
CA CYS A 712 31.34 20.67 10.52
C CYS A 712 31.93 21.68 9.52
N ASN A 713 31.24 22.82 9.32
CA ASN A 713 31.67 23.88 8.42
C ASN A 713 32.96 24.57 8.88
N ASP A 714 33.14 24.75 10.19
CA ASP A 714 34.32 25.34 10.81
C ASP A 714 35.59 24.53 10.44
N ILE A 715 35.52 23.20 10.56
CA ILE A 715 36.64 22.31 10.17
C ILE A 715 36.85 22.32 8.66
N GLY A 716 35.79 22.28 7.86
CA GLY A 716 35.88 22.26 6.39
C GLY A 716 36.38 23.57 5.77
N SER A 717 36.15 24.71 6.42
CA SER A 717 36.51 26.05 5.90
C SER A 717 37.90 26.53 6.32
N THR A 718 38.53 25.82 7.26
CA THR A 718 39.82 26.21 7.84
C THR A 718 40.95 26.25 6.80
N ASP A 719 40.96 25.31 5.84
CA ASP A 719 42.04 25.18 4.86
C ASP A 719 42.17 26.43 3.97
N ASN A 720 41.05 27.05 3.57
CA ASN A 720 41.07 28.24 2.70
C ASN A 720 41.78 29.44 3.34
N VAL A 721 41.52 29.68 4.64
CA VAL A 721 42.13 30.81 5.36
C VAL A 721 43.59 30.50 5.69
N GLN A 722 43.88 29.24 6.02
CA GLN A 722 45.24 28.78 6.26
C GLN A 722 46.12 28.89 5.01
N GLU A 723 45.60 28.57 3.83
CA GLU A 723 46.28 28.77 2.54
C GLU A 723 46.52 30.25 2.25
N ALA A 724 45.51 31.10 2.46
CA ALA A 724 45.65 32.55 2.27
C ALA A 724 46.73 33.15 3.18
N TYR A 725 46.78 32.73 4.45
CA TYR A 725 47.84 33.14 5.39
C TYR A 725 49.22 32.68 4.92
N GLN A 726 49.36 31.42 4.50
CA GLN A 726 50.63 30.89 4.01
C GLN A 726 51.12 31.64 2.75
N GLN A 727 50.22 32.02 1.85
CA GLN A 727 50.56 32.84 0.69
C GLN A 727 51.02 34.25 1.09
N GLU A 728 50.40 34.87 2.09
CA GLU A 728 50.82 36.17 2.59
C GLU A 728 52.19 36.11 3.28
N GLU A 729 52.42 35.07 4.08
CA GLU A 729 53.73 34.82 4.69
C GLU A 729 54.82 34.60 3.63
N LEU A 730 54.52 33.86 2.55
CA LEU A 730 55.44 33.68 1.43
C LEU A 730 55.77 35.00 0.72
N LYS A 731 54.79 35.90 0.56
CA LYS A 731 54.97 37.24 0.00
C LYS A 731 55.79 38.15 0.91
N LYS A 732 55.70 37.99 2.23
CA LYS A 732 56.54 38.72 3.20
C LYS A 732 57.97 38.19 3.21
N GLN A 733 58.18 36.88 3.00
CA GLN A 733 59.49 36.24 2.96
C GLN A 733 60.33 36.57 1.71
N THR A 734 59.70 36.97 0.61
CA THR A 734 60.35 37.34 -0.67
C THR A 734 60.90 38.77 -0.70
N LYS A 735 60.74 39.56 0.37
CA LYS A 735 61.36 40.90 0.51
C LYS A 735 62.84 40.82 0.95
N PRO A 736 63.73 41.72 0.50
CA PRO A 736 65.18 41.60 0.66
C PRO A 736 65.68 41.63 2.12
N ILE A 737 66.75 40.87 2.36
CA ILE A 737 67.30 40.36 3.63
C ILE A 737 67.77 41.42 4.66
N LYS A 738 67.86 42.71 4.30
CA LYS A 738 68.48 43.74 5.16
C LYS A 738 67.65 44.19 6.38
N GLU A 739 66.39 43.78 6.49
CA GLU A 739 65.51 44.05 7.65
C GLU A 739 65.29 42.82 8.55
N ARG A 740 66.04 41.72 8.35
CA ARG A 740 65.85 40.48 9.12
C ARG A 740 66.61 40.52 10.45
N GLY A 741 65.90 40.72 11.55
CA GLY A 741 66.30 40.11 12.83
C GLY A 741 66.18 38.59 12.73
N ASN A 742 67.07 37.84 13.40
CA ASN A 742 67.08 36.37 13.47
C ASN A 742 65.81 35.80 14.16
N GLY A 743 64.65 35.88 13.51
CA GLY A 743 63.39 35.32 13.99
C GLY A 743 63.21 33.89 13.49
N ASN A 744 63.29 32.91 14.39
CA ASN A 744 62.93 31.52 14.11
C ASN A 744 61.51 31.45 13.50
N LEU A 745 61.39 30.95 12.26
CA LEU A 745 60.11 30.78 11.57
C LEU A 745 59.30 29.64 12.24
N ILE A 746 58.38 29.99 13.14
CA ILE A 746 57.35 29.06 13.59
C ILE A 746 56.29 28.95 12.48
N LYS A 747 56.11 27.75 11.94
CA LYS A 747 55.02 27.47 10.99
C LYS A 747 53.73 27.23 11.77
N LEU A 748 52.86 28.23 11.81
CA LEU A 748 51.55 28.14 12.47
C LEU A 748 50.51 27.49 11.54
N ASN A 749 49.76 26.53 12.08
CA ASN A 749 48.61 25.93 11.43
C ASN A 749 47.40 26.11 12.35
N VAL A 750 46.50 27.03 11.98
CA VAL A 750 45.38 27.48 12.82
C VAL A 750 44.10 26.81 12.37
N ARG A 751 43.25 26.47 13.35
CA ARG A 751 41.88 26.00 13.12
C ARG A 751 40.90 26.99 13.70
N PHE A 752 39.85 27.31 12.94
CA PHE A 752 38.83 28.25 13.38
C PHE A 752 37.66 27.47 13.98
N LEU A 753 37.28 27.81 15.21
CA LEU A 753 36.15 27.22 15.91
C LEU A 753 35.18 28.34 16.30
N SER A 754 33.92 28.22 15.88
CA SER A 754 32.88 29.19 16.21
C SER A 754 32.48 29.06 17.67
N TRP A 755 32.64 30.13 18.45
CA TRP A 755 32.43 30.12 19.92
C TRP A 755 31.08 29.54 20.37
N LEU A 756 30.00 29.84 19.65
CA LEU A 756 28.64 29.40 20.01
C LEU A 756 28.33 27.95 19.60
N ALA A 757 29.14 27.36 18.71
CA ALA A 757 28.90 26.03 18.17
C ALA A 757 29.61 24.94 18.98
N TRP A 758 30.84 25.22 19.40
CA TRP A 758 31.71 24.25 20.07
C TRP A 758 31.52 24.24 21.59
N PRO A 759 31.93 23.16 22.29
CA PRO A 759 32.04 23.17 23.74
C PRO A 759 32.99 24.27 24.25
N SER A 760 32.77 24.74 25.46
CA SER A 760 33.64 25.76 26.06
C SER A 760 35.01 25.18 26.39
N TYR A 761 36.07 25.80 25.85
CA TYR A 761 37.46 25.48 26.16
C TYR A 761 38.11 26.61 26.98
N PRO A 762 39.07 26.29 27.87
CA PRO A 762 39.82 27.31 28.58
C PRO A 762 40.67 28.16 27.62
N ASN A 763 40.93 29.42 27.97
CA ASN A 763 41.81 30.29 27.18
C ASN A 763 43.27 29.83 27.29
N LEU A 764 44.01 29.95 26.19
CA LEU A 764 45.44 29.66 26.15
C LEU A 764 46.23 30.78 26.83
N SER A 765 46.86 30.47 27.96
CA SER A 765 47.69 31.40 28.73
C SER A 765 49.10 30.83 28.95
N GLY A 766 50.13 31.68 28.90
CA GLY A 766 51.50 31.29 29.22
C GLY A 766 52.21 30.54 28.10
N VAL A 767 52.19 31.08 26.88
CA VAL A 767 52.94 30.54 25.72
C VAL A 767 54.36 31.11 25.65
N PRO A 768 55.33 30.38 25.07
CA PRO A 768 56.67 30.90 24.79
C PRO A 768 56.65 32.15 23.90
N HIS A 769 57.56 33.09 24.16
CA HIS A 769 57.57 34.40 23.49
C HIS A 769 57.59 34.32 21.95
N SER A 770 58.33 33.37 21.40
CA SER A 770 58.38 33.15 19.95
C SER A 770 57.04 32.71 19.36
N LEU A 771 56.27 31.88 20.08
CA LEU A 771 54.93 31.46 19.68
C LEU A 771 53.93 32.62 19.83
N GLN A 772 54.05 33.44 20.88
CA GLN A 772 53.23 34.64 21.06
C GLN A 772 53.36 35.59 19.87
N ILE A 773 54.58 35.88 19.41
CA ILE A 773 54.81 36.73 18.23
C ILE A 773 54.11 36.17 16.99
N ALA A 774 54.22 34.85 16.75
CA ALA A 774 53.57 34.20 15.61
C ALA A 774 52.02 34.27 15.71
N MET A 775 51.47 34.12 16.91
CA MET A 775 50.03 34.27 17.18
C MET A 775 49.56 35.71 16.94
N ASP A 776 50.32 36.70 17.38
CA ASP A 776 49.99 38.13 17.22
C ASP A 776 50.04 38.55 15.73
N HIS A 777 51.03 38.05 14.99
CA HIS A 777 51.12 38.26 13.53
C HIS A 777 49.91 37.67 12.80
N PHE A 778 49.51 36.45 13.15
CA PHE A 778 48.32 35.83 12.59
C PHE A 778 47.04 36.59 12.95
N ALA A 779 46.92 37.05 14.20
CA ALA A 779 45.77 37.83 14.63
C ALA A 779 45.64 39.13 13.82
N ALA A 780 46.75 39.85 13.61
CA ALA A 780 46.77 41.06 12.78
C ALA A 780 46.33 40.78 11.33
N PHE A 781 46.83 39.68 10.73
CA PHE A 781 46.40 39.22 9.41
C PHE A 781 44.89 38.96 9.36
N TYR A 782 44.37 38.20 10.32
CA TYR A 782 42.96 37.81 10.33
C TYR A 782 42.04 39.03 10.52
N HIS A 783 42.41 39.96 11.40
CA HIS A 783 41.64 41.19 11.62
C HIS A 783 41.60 42.09 10.39
N ALA A 784 42.67 42.12 9.58
CA ALA A 784 42.68 42.87 8.32
C ALA A 784 41.70 42.30 7.28
N GLN A 785 41.47 40.99 7.28
CA GLN A 785 40.53 40.34 6.36
C GLN A 785 39.09 40.28 6.90
N HIS A 786 38.93 40.18 8.23
CA HIS A 786 37.64 40.01 8.88
C HIS A 786 37.40 41.10 9.93
N HIS A 787 37.00 42.27 9.45
CA HIS A 787 36.52 43.37 10.28
C HIS A 787 35.34 42.89 11.14
N ASN A 788 35.36 43.19 12.45
CA ASN A 788 34.34 42.85 13.46
C ASN A 788 34.35 41.41 14.01
N ARG A 789 35.43 40.64 13.86
CA ARG A 789 35.60 39.35 14.56
C ARG A 789 36.69 39.44 15.62
N HIS A 790 36.47 38.80 16.77
CA HIS A 790 37.45 38.70 17.84
C HIS A 790 38.05 37.29 17.88
N LEU A 791 39.38 37.18 17.90
CA LEU A 791 40.08 35.90 18.02
C LEU A 791 40.41 35.62 19.48
N VAL A 792 40.13 34.38 19.90
CA VAL A 792 40.53 33.87 21.21
C VAL A 792 41.31 32.59 20.98
N TRP A 793 42.52 32.52 21.55
CA TRP A 793 43.32 31.31 21.51
C TRP A 793 42.84 30.37 22.62
N LEU A 794 42.46 29.16 22.25
CA LEU A 794 41.87 28.17 23.15
C LEU A 794 42.92 27.12 23.51
N LYS A 795 42.98 26.77 24.80
CA LYS A 795 43.73 25.64 25.31
C LYS A 795 42.93 24.35 25.08
N THR A 796 43.37 23.52 24.13
CA THR A 796 42.70 22.27 23.74
C THR A 796 43.67 21.10 23.83
N SER A 797 43.15 19.86 23.93
CA SER A 797 43.96 18.64 23.88
C SER A 797 44.52 18.33 22.48
N LEU A 798 44.38 19.24 21.53
CA LEU A 798 44.66 19.04 20.10
C LEU A 798 45.81 19.90 19.59
N GLU A 799 46.28 20.83 20.41
CA GLU A 799 47.50 21.57 20.13
C GLU A 799 48.63 20.59 19.92
N THR A 800 49.06 20.50 18.66
CA THR A 800 50.15 19.64 18.28
C THR A 800 51.31 20.53 17.90
N ILE A 801 52.36 20.48 18.72
CA ILE A 801 53.62 21.15 18.46
C ILE A 801 54.61 20.12 17.95
N ILE A 802 55.16 20.43 16.78
CA ILE A 802 56.26 19.68 16.20
C ILE A 802 57.52 20.51 16.47
N PHE A 803 58.46 19.94 17.21
CA PHE A 803 59.71 20.61 17.58
C PHE A 803 60.89 19.67 17.49
N THR A 804 62.04 20.22 17.13
CA THR A 804 63.29 19.47 17.02
C THR A 804 64.15 19.73 18.25
N VAL A 805 64.54 18.66 18.94
CA VAL A 805 65.46 18.74 20.08
C VAL A 805 66.82 18.24 19.63
N ALA A 806 67.86 19.02 19.93
CA ALA A 806 69.23 18.64 19.69
C ALA A 806 69.74 17.75 20.84
N PHE A 807 70.00 16.48 20.57
CA PHE A 807 70.69 15.59 21.51
C PHE A 807 72.17 15.43 21.10
N PRO A 808 73.05 15.04 22.03
CA PRO A 808 74.48 14.82 21.73
C PRO A 808 74.74 13.83 20.59
N LYS A 809 73.83 12.86 20.36
CA LYS A 809 73.94 11.84 19.31
C LYS A 809 73.15 12.17 18.02
N GLY A 810 72.58 13.37 17.92
CA GLY A 810 71.80 13.81 16.75
C GLY A 810 70.48 14.50 17.14
N ASN A 811 69.82 15.08 16.14
CA ASN A 811 68.54 15.76 16.33
C ASN A 811 67.38 14.77 16.28
N LYS A 812 66.41 14.91 17.19
CA LYS A 812 65.14 14.16 17.15
C LYS A 812 63.98 15.13 17.07
N THR A 813 63.05 14.85 16.17
CA THR A 813 61.79 15.59 16.06
C THR A 813 60.75 14.93 16.96
N PHE A 814 60.11 15.72 17.80
CA PHE A 814 58.97 15.32 18.61
C PHE A 814 57.71 15.96 18.07
N THR A 815 56.63 15.19 18.13
CA THR A 815 55.27 15.66 17.95
C THR A 815 54.56 15.47 19.28
N GLY A 816 54.14 16.56 19.92
CA GLY A 816 53.52 16.49 21.24
C GLY A 816 52.73 17.73 21.60
N SER A 817 52.27 17.81 22.85
CA SER A 817 51.50 18.95 23.35
C SER A 817 52.37 20.19 23.55
N LEU A 818 51.73 21.36 23.64
CA LEU A 818 52.40 22.59 24.08
C LEU A 818 53.07 22.44 25.44
N GLU A 819 52.47 21.66 26.32
CA GLU A 819 53.05 21.35 27.62
C GLU A 819 54.37 20.58 27.47
N LEU A 820 54.40 19.54 26.62
CA LEU A 820 55.62 18.79 26.35
C LEU A 820 56.71 19.68 25.76
N PHE A 821 56.34 20.56 24.82
CA PHE A 821 57.27 21.56 24.29
C PHE A 821 57.83 22.46 25.39
N THR A 822 56.96 22.98 26.27
CA THR A 822 57.36 23.87 27.38
C THR A 822 58.31 23.18 28.35
N ILE A 823 58.12 21.87 28.61
CA ILE A 823 59.03 21.05 29.40
C ILE A 823 60.41 20.98 28.74
N PHE A 824 60.47 20.59 27.46
CA PHE A 824 61.74 20.50 26.73
C PHE A 824 62.42 21.87 26.57
N HIS A 825 61.66 22.93 26.33
CA HIS A 825 62.17 24.30 26.23
C HIS A 825 62.79 24.76 27.55
N THR A 826 62.08 24.59 28.66
CA THR A 826 62.53 24.98 30.01
C THR A 826 63.79 24.21 30.42
N LEU A 827 63.87 22.92 30.10
CA LEU A 827 65.04 22.09 30.36
C LEU A 827 66.21 22.47 29.42
N GLY A 828 65.92 22.85 28.18
CA GLY A 828 66.91 23.36 27.23
C GLY A 828 67.55 24.67 27.69
N GLU A 829 66.77 25.63 28.21
CA GLU A 829 67.28 26.89 28.77
C GLU A 829 68.21 26.66 29.96
N ALA A 830 67.90 25.68 30.82
CA ALA A 830 68.76 25.32 31.95
C ALA A 830 70.05 24.60 31.54
N GLY A 831 70.06 23.98 30.35
CA GLY A 831 71.20 23.24 29.83
C GLY A 831 71.76 22.23 30.84
N CYS A 832 73.08 22.18 31.00
CA CYS A 832 73.77 21.24 31.88
C CYS A 832 73.57 21.49 33.39
N THR A 833 73.04 22.66 33.78
CA THR A 833 72.84 23.04 35.18
C THR A 833 71.69 22.28 35.85
N GLY A 834 70.73 21.79 35.04
CA GLY A 834 69.57 21.05 35.52
C GLY A 834 68.54 21.94 36.23
N ILE A 835 67.32 21.44 36.39
CA ILE A 835 66.24 22.12 37.10
C ILE A 835 65.67 21.17 38.17
N THR A 836 65.34 21.72 39.34
CA THR A 836 64.65 20.97 40.41
C THR A 836 63.19 20.72 40.04
N TRP A 837 62.65 19.60 40.54
CA TRP A 837 61.26 19.22 40.30
C TRP A 837 60.24 20.29 40.72
N THR A 838 60.51 21.02 41.80
CA THR A 838 59.66 22.10 42.32
C THR A 838 59.63 23.30 41.37
N LEU A 839 60.79 23.71 40.85
CA LEU A 839 60.90 24.82 39.91
C LEU A 839 60.31 24.47 38.53
N LEU A 840 60.49 23.23 38.08
CA LEU A 840 59.88 22.74 36.84
C LEU A 840 58.35 22.73 36.95
N ALA A 841 57.83 22.18 38.05
CA ALA A 841 56.40 22.14 38.35
C ALA A 841 55.78 23.55 38.42
N GLN A 842 56.49 24.50 39.05
CA GLN A 842 56.05 25.90 39.10
C GLN A 842 56.02 26.56 37.73
N LYS A 843 57.04 26.35 36.88
CA LYS A 843 57.08 26.92 35.51
C LYS A 843 56.00 26.34 34.59
N ILE A 844 55.62 25.08 34.80
CA ILE A 844 54.58 24.41 34.00
C ILE A 844 53.17 24.67 34.56
N GLY A 845 53.07 25.05 35.83
CA GLY A 845 51.80 25.26 36.51
C GLY A 845 51.07 23.95 36.87
N LYS A 846 51.83 22.88 37.17
CA LYS A 846 51.29 21.57 37.58
C LYS A 846 51.82 21.15 38.95
N GLU A 847 51.09 20.23 39.60
CA GLU A 847 51.59 19.58 40.80
C GLU A 847 52.78 18.66 40.50
N GLN A 848 53.79 18.68 41.36
CA GLN A 848 55.02 17.91 41.20
C GLN A 848 54.77 16.40 41.02
N ASN A 849 53.84 15.83 41.79
CA ASN A 849 53.56 14.39 41.76
C ASN A 849 52.93 13.94 40.42
N VAL A 850 52.06 14.77 39.85
CA VAL A 850 51.43 14.52 38.53
C VAL A 850 52.49 14.61 37.44
N LEU A 851 53.32 15.64 37.46
CA LEU A 851 54.39 15.84 36.50
C LEU A 851 55.42 14.70 36.52
N GLN A 852 55.81 14.22 37.70
CA GLN A 852 56.71 13.07 37.84
C GLN A 852 56.11 11.78 37.27
N ARG A 853 54.79 11.58 37.42
CA ARG A 853 54.09 10.41 36.86
C ARG A 853 54.01 10.48 35.33
N GLU A 854 53.72 11.66 34.77
CA GLU A 854 53.64 11.87 33.31
C GLU A 854 55.03 11.74 32.65
N LEU A 855 56.08 12.27 33.28
CA LEU A 855 57.45 12.20 32.75
C LEU A 855 58.15 10.86 33.01
N ARG A 856 57.57 9.98 33.83
CA ARG A 856 58.18 8.67 34.18
C ARG A 856 58.55 7.85 32.94
N LYS A 857 57.66 7.83 31.93
CA LYS A 857 57.92 7.11 30.68
C LYS A 857 59.08 7.74 29.89
N LEU A 858 59.11 9.06 29.78
CA LEU A 858 60.18 9.77 29.06
C LEU A 858 61.54 9.67 29.76
N ILE A 859 61.54 9.60 31.09
CA ILE A 859 62.76 9.33 31.88
C ILE A 859 63.23 7.89 31.67
N ALA A 860 62.31 6.92 31.70
CA ALA A 860 62.63 5.52 31.44
C ALA A 860 63.16 5.29 30.01
N ASP A 861 62.61 6.01 29.03
CA ASP A 861 63.04 6.01 27.64
C ASP A 861 64.37 6.80 27.41
N GLY A 862 64.98 7.33 28.48
CA GLY A 862 66.30 7.95 28.44
C GLY A 862 66.35 9.37 27.88
N PHE A 863 65.20 10.05 27.70
CA PHE A 863 65.16 11.42 27.19
C PHE A 863 65.63 12.46 28.22
N PHE A 864 65.51 12.15 29.51
CA PHE A 864 65.94 13.01 30.61
C PHE A 864 66.84 12.24 31.58
N ILE A 865 67.90 12.88 32.08
CA ILE A 865 68.81 12.30 33.07
C ILE A 865 68.54 12.94 34.42
N LEU A 866 68.23 12.12 35.43
CA LEU A 866 68.11 12.58 36.81
C LEU A 866 69.50 12.61 37.45
N LYS A 867 70.02 13.81 37.73
CA LYS A 867 71.20 13.97 38.59
C LYS A 867 70.75 13.82 40.05
N GLN A 868 71.17 12.75 40.72
CA GLN A 868 71.01 12.65 42.17
C GLN A 868 71.93 13.68 42.85
N GLU A 869 71.37 14.49 43.75
CA GLU A 869 72.17 15.34 44.64
C GLU A 869 73.10 14.44 45.47
N LYS A 870 74.41 14.66 45.37
CA LYS A 870 75.39 14.04 46.29
C LYS A 870 75.23 14.69 47.66
N ASN A 871 74.28 14.19 48.46
CA ASN A 871 74.30 14.43 49.90
C ASN A 871 75.05 13.30 50.61
N ASN A 872 76.10 13.73 51.32
CA ASN A 872 76.99 12.94 52.16
C ASN A 872 76.23 12.15 53.24
N LYS A 873 76.69 10.90 53.46
CA LYS A 873 76.71 10.13 54.72
C LYS A 873 75.49 10.27 55.67
N ASN A 874 74.60 9.27 55.67
CA ASN A 874 74.60 8.21 56.70
C ASN A 874 73.40 7.26 56.55
N VAL A 875 73.73 5.99 56.70
CA VAL A 875 72.90 4.78 56.70
C VAL A 875 72.10 4.69 58.01
N ASN A 876 70.76 4.55 57.95
CA ASN A 876 70.07 3.30 58.34
C ASN A 876 68.52 3.37 58.27
N ASN A 877 67.97 2.35 57.58
CA ASN A 877 66.75 1.57 57.83
C ASN A 877 65.39 2.26 58.07
N ASN A 878 64.49 2.18 57.07
CA ASN A 878 63.40 1.21 57.08
C ASN A 878 62.51 1.25 55.81
N ASN A 879 61.95 0.08 55.48
CA ASN A 879 60.80 -0.22 54.60
C ASN A 879 61.02 -0.55 53.11
N ASN A 880 61.19 -1.86 52.85
CA ASN A 880 60.26 -2.74 52.12
C ASN A 880 59.30 -2.11 51.11
N ASN A 881 59.48 -2.38 49.81
CA ASN A 881 58.78 -3.45 49.06
C ASN A 881 58.92 -3.28 47.52
N ASN A 882 59.71 -4.19 46.93
CA ASN A 882 59.51 -4.99 45.72
C ASN A 882 58.97 -4.44 44.37
N ASN A 883 59.80 -4.74 43.35
CA ASN A 883 59.52 -5.24 41.98
C ASN A 883 58.91 -4.24 40.96
N ASN A 884 59.40 -4.11 39.72
CA ASN A 884 59.87 -5.13 38.79
C ASN A 884 60.72 -4.51 37.64
N ASN A 885 61.70 -5.29 37.19
CA ASN A 885 62.22 -5.48 35.82
C ASN A 885 62.26 -4.31 34.82
N ASN A 886 63.47 -4.01 34.32
CA ASN A 886 63.69 -4.08 32.87
C ASN A 886 65.16 -4.35 32.51
N ASN A 887 65.32 -5.39 31.70
CA ASN A 887 66.50 -5.73 30.92
C ASN A 887 66.65 -4.78 29.72
N ASN A 888 67.92 -4.60 29.33
CA ASN A 888 68.47 -4.29 28.00
C ASN A 888 68.52 -2.85 27.47
N ASN A 889 69.76 -2.31 27.52
CA ASN A 889 70.56 -1.77 26.41
C ASN A 889 69.85 -1.00 25.28
N ASN A 890 69.85 0.36 25.36
CA ASN A 890 70.67 1.27 24.52
C ASN A 890 70.38 2.74 24.81
#